data_AF-A0A0M4D498-F1
#
_entry.id   AF-A0A0M4D498-F1
#
_cell.length_a   1.000
_cell.length_b   1.000
_cell.length_c   1.000
_cell.angle_alpha   90.00
_cell.angle_beta   90.00
_cell.angle_gamma   90.00
#
_symmetry.space_group_name_H-M   'P 1'
#
loop_
_entity.id
_entity.type
_entity.pdbx_description
1 polymer ?
#
loop_
_entity_poly.entity_id
_entity_poly.type
_entity_poly.pdbx_seq_one_letter_code
_entity_poly.pdbx_strand_id
1 'polypeptide(L)'
;MKNPPTPPKETRTLSIALHAAPESTASKKIFKVRQPSYEAVILHPSLGSPLLVDDPACFSLFLAANGNFAATFANGSDRGNKRGAVGGDNIKLVIAQSLAVIPWDDSTGAMKDPGKVETLLYPSPEKAFAGIGCTCLGELGPELQDKNGRHFANTHPAIRKQLAEAGLTSLYQVDLKNLKDIHPGQMYDSFWSGRNDRPAASDLSRDVLDTQDRLTRNYVFTSFYKYKNKGNGAPSDAPRYAFKVGVEGVVFEEDSAIPLINRHPIYVPPAGKKVLNLGHLSDIHVSSKQHAYKGCKATVIPGVEDAISPPLGDKVNNNCDNFHNLLGQFGNDKDVDLLVMTGDLYDHTHNFDPRSRKIETTGNLWEAMYLDGKKAVHDRAAEYPYGIDGLIVYSLLIHFYNTFHKPVFIVSGNHEAYEYPYGISPRVLGKRANDGIPLDHNLTFYEAILLYGPGYDKVLKGLNFAKENFDWFATVFTPLSDYVVSYGEQKLVGLAWGDGEHFWNNWSLTTFSNGGTLPRATESPGNAQIALKETHVARESIKKNPDAMRILFSHFTQINYDLDKPLTEVGEINCNDFLEKYSSYDHGSVKTNRPVLYGQWLAQNEFTYTLSGHSHRAGLYRCLNYDDNLIGRKYMTTLGHYPENENLQQAHWRGRTKALVSASAGPIPKQNLHGEMSGQGMEYPSGSKVILNGEQKITLVKSGCATARPRFAVACDYIDIMNGGFWEYFRSTGDNSEFELKICWEKIHPRFPEDKMEKFVENVTLCLVGDEVTTVIDMNSMKLRGESLFLTFSSDLKSEVEFHGNSSGAIFASIIFRGSEVSHLPGFKNYTFKSAWNIQVGIYDLIGRGYHGFSENQRPTSGTKIGHSFNKKNNTHKQNIGQWIILRHKQNGEIPDHKWRSKIWSDEYFYKLETREK
;
A
#
# COMPACT_ATOMS: atom_id res chain seq x y z
N MET A 1 47.89 -42.20 -50.39
CA MET A 1 46.96 -41.20 -49.82
C MET A 1 46.87 -41.47 -48.32
N LYS A 2 47.34 -40.54 -47.48
CA LYS A 2 47.31 -40.61 -46.02
C LYS A 2 46.16 -39.73 -45.54
N ASN A 3 45.31 -40.23 -44.65
CA ASN A 3 44.35 -39.41 -43.91
C ASN A 3 45.10 -38.53 -42.87
N PRO A 4 44.64 -37.30 -42.61
CA PRO A 4 45.31 -36.40 -41.68
C PRO A 4 45.05 -36.80 -40.22
N PRO A 5 45.97 -36.50 -39.29
CA PRO A 5 45.79 -36.80 -37.88
C PRO A 5 44.83 -35.82 -37.22
N THR A 6 43.94 -36.35 -36.39
CA THR A 6 43.06 -35.61 -35.48
C THR A 6 43.92 -34.76 -34.52
N PRO A 7 43.59 -33.47 -34.29
CA PRO A 7 44.37 -32.63 -33.37
C PRO A 7 44.26 -33.15 -31.93
N PRO A 8 45.29 -32.95 -31.09
CA PRO A 8 45.26 -33.40 -29.71
C PRO A 8 44.21 -32.62 -28.93
N LYS A 9 43.38 -33.33 -28.17
CA LYS A 9 42.50 -32.72 -27.17
C LYS A 9 43.38 -32.00 -26.14
N GLU A 10 43.24 -30.68 -26.05
CA GLU A 10 43.86 -29.88 -24.99
C GLU A 10 43.52 -30.48 -23.63
N THR A 11 44.56 -30.89 -22.91
CA THR A 11 44.44 -31.38 -21.55
C THR A 11 44.49 -30.17 -20.63
N ARG A 12 43.34 -29.74 -20.10
CA ARG A 12 43.26 -28.70 -19.07
C ARG A 12 43.76 -29.27 -17.75
N THR A 13 44.93 -28.80 -17.29
CA THR A 13 45.46 -29.14 -15.96
C THR A 13 44.79 -28.23 -14.92
N LEU A 14 43.87 -28.79 -14.13
CA LEU A 14 43.29 -28.12 -12.96
C LEU A 14 44.22 -28.33 -11.76
N SER A 15 44.90 -27.28 -11.30
CA SER A 15 45.70 -27.33 -10.07
C SER A 15 44.78 -27.11 -8.87
N ILE A 16 44.34 -28.20 -8.23
CA ILE A 16 43.57 -28.17 -6.97
C ILE A 16 44.56 -28.42 -5.82
N ALA A 17 44.58 -27.56 -4.81
CA ALA A 17 45.29 -27.82 -3.56
C ALA A 17 44.63 -29.03 -2.85
N LEU A 18 45.31 -30.17 -2.87
CA LEU A 18 44.79 -31.46 -2.40
C LEU A 18 45.17 -31.72 -0.93
N HIS A 19 44.17 -31.84 -0.05
CA HIS A 19 44.29 -32.66 1.16
C HIS A 19 43.63 -34.02 0.88
N ALA A 20 44.43 -35.02 0.50
CA ALA A 20 43.94 -36.37 0.22
C ALA A 20 44.65 -37.39 1.13
N ALA A 21 43.88 -38.16 1.90
CA ALA A 21 44.35 -39.37 2.57
C ALA A 21 44.00 -40.59 1.69
N PRO A 22 44.96 -41.47 1.35
CA PRO A 22 44.69 -42.64 0.52
C PRO A 22 44.10 -43.80 1.33
N GLU A 23 42.94 -44.31 0.92
CA GLU A 23 42.50 -45.68 1.28
C GLU A 23 43.11 -46.64 0.24
N SER A 24 44.02 -47.49 0.69
CA SER A 24 44.78 -48.41 -0.17
C SER A 24 44.09 -49.76 -0.31
N THR A 25 43.70 -50.13 -1.52
CA THR A 25 43.74 -51.54 -1.98
C THR A 25 44.39 -51.61 -3.36
N ALA A 26 45.20 -52.64 -3.56
CA ALA A 26 46.11 -52.79 -4.69
C ALA A 26 45.35 -52.77 -6.04
N SER A 27 45.87 -51.95 -6.96
CA SER A 27 45.54 -51.77 -8.40
C SER A 27 44.66 -50.58 -8.83
N LYS A 28 44.04 -49.81 -7.92
CA LYS A 28 43.46 -48.48 -8.24
C LYS A 28 43.58 -47.51 -7.07
N LYS A 29 44.31 -46.40 -7.24
CA LYS A 29 44.25 -45.26 -6.31
C LYS A 29 42.96 -44.48 -6.57
N ILE A 30 41.96 -44.66 -5.70
CA ILE A 30 40.74 -43.86 -5.74
C ILE A 30 40.98 -42.59 -4.91
N PHE A 31 41.03 -41.44 -5.57
CA PHE A 31 41.04 -40.16 -4.88
C PHE A 31 39.59 -39.71 -4.68
N LYS A 32 39.12 -39.67 -3.43
CA LYS A 32 37.88 -38.95 -3.10
C LYS A 32 38.20 -37.46 -3.07
N VAL A 33 37.93 -36.77 -4.17
CA VAL A 33 38.00 -35.31 -4.25
C VAL A 33 36.69 -34.76 -3.68
N ARG A 34 36.77 -34.04 -2.56
CA ARG A 34 35.61 -33.34 -1.98
C ARG A 34 35.79 -31.85 -2.28
N GLN A 35 35.08 -31.36 -3.29
CA GLN A 35 35.03 -29.92 -3.57
C GLN A 35 34.29 -29.23 -2.40
N PRO A 36 34.85 -28.15 -1.81
CA PRO A 36 34.16 -27.39 -0.77
C PRO A 36 32.85 -26.80 -1.29
N SER A 37 31.84 -26.71 -0.42
CA SER A 37 30.63 -25.92 -0.70
C SER A 37 30.92 -24.43 -0.49
N TYR A 38 30.72 -23.64 -1.53
CA TYR A 38 30.86 -22.18 -1.54
C TYR A 38 29.48 -21.54 -1.47
N GLU A 39 28.93 -21.41 -0.27
CA GLU A 39 27.62 -20.78 -0.06
C GLU A 39 27.80 -19.26 -0.01
N ALA A 40 26.97 -18.55 -0.77
CA ALA A 40 26.88 -17.09 -0.76
C ALA A 40 25.45 -16.64 -1.06
N VAL A 41 25.17 -15.39 -0.69
CA VAL A 41 23.90 -14.68 -0.85
C VAL A 41 24.19 -13.36 -1.57
N ILE A 42 23.37 -13.01 -2.56
CA ILE A 42 23.46 -11.71 -3.25
C ILE A 42 22.65 -10.69 -2.44
N LEU A 43 23.33 -9.72 -1.84
CA LEU A 43 22.70 -8.65 -1.06
C LEU A 43 22.18 -7.52 -1.94
N HIS A 44 22.88 -7.24 -3.04
CA HIS A 44 22.46 -6.25 -4.04
C HIS A 44 22.98 -6.68 -5.42
N PRO A 45 22.10 -6.70 -6.45
CA PRO A 45 20.70 -6.26 -6.45
C PRO A 45 19.73 -7.21 -5.74
N SER A 46 18.49 -6.75 -5.52
CA SER A 46 17.36 -7.52 -4.97
C SER A 46 16.05 -7.13 -5.67
N LEU A 47 14.97 -7.90 -5.48
CA LEU A 47 13.68 -7.68 -6.17
C LEU A 47 13.14 -6.25 -6.03
N GLY A 48 13.27 -5.65 -4.83
CA GLY A 48 12.87 -4.27 -4.52
C GLY A 48 14.00 -3.24 -4.59
N SER A 49 15.23 -3.64 -4.91
CA SER A 49 16.38 -2.75 -5.12
C SER A 49 17.23 -3.27 -6.29
N PRO A 50 16.72 -3.19 -7.53
CA PRO A 50 17.40 -3.69 -8.71
C PRO A 50 18.61 -2.84 -9.08
N LEU A 51 19.55 -3.44 -9.81
CA LEU A 51 20.76 -2.76 -10.27
C LEU A 51 20.45 -2.01 -11.57
N LEU A 52 20.78 -0.73 -11.61
CA LEU A 52 20.81 0.05 -12.86
C LEU A 52 22.24 0.01 -13.42
N VAL A 53 22.38 -0.41 -14.68
CA VAL A 53 23.69 -0.56 -15.34
C VAL A 53 23.91 0.58 -16.33
N ASP A 54 24.88 1.44 -16.03
CA ASP A 54 25.35 2.51 -16.92
C ASP A 54 26.22 1.97 -18.07
N ASP A 55 27.17 1.07 -17.74
CA ASP A 55 28.07 0.44 -18.70
C ASP A 55 27.75 -1.07 -18.80
N PRO A 56 27.12 -1.53 -19.90
CA PRO A 56 26.81 -2.94 -20.10
C PRO A 56 28.04 -3.86 -20.01
N ALA A 57 29.24 -3.33 -20.26
CA ALA A 57 30.47 -4.11 -20.19
C ALA A 57 30.99 -4.32 -18.76
N CYS A 58 30.49 -3.57 -17.77
CA CYS A 58 30.98 -3.62 -16.40
C CYS A 58 29.94 -3.24 -15.34
N PHE A 59 29.72 -4.12 -14.36
CA PHE A 59 28.92 -3.81 -13.17
C PHE A 59 29.35 -4.64 -11.95
N SER A 60 28.83 -4.28 -10.77
CA SER A 60 29.22 -4.89 -9.50
C SER A 60 28.03 -5.51 -8.77
N LEU A 61 28.28 -6.66 -8.13
CA LEU A 61 27.37 -7.34 -7.21
C LEU A 61 27.96 -7.37 -5.81
N PHE A 62 27.12 -7.41 -4.79
CA PHE A 62 27.53 -7.44 -3.39
C PHE A 62 27.09 -8.73 -2.73
N LEU A 63 28.03 -9.48 -2.16
CA LEU A 63 27.82 -10.82 -1.63
C LEU A 63 28.10 -10.90 -0.13
N ALA A 64 27.31 -11.68 0.59
CA ALA A 64 27.68 -12.27 1.87
C ALA A 64 28.02 -13.75 1.66
N ALA A 65 29.18 -14.21 2.12
CA ALA A 65 29.68 -15.55 1.83
C ALA A 65 30.19 -16.29 3.07
N ASN A 66 30.26 -17.61 2.96
CA ASN A 66 30.65 -18.51 4.05
C ASN A 66 32.18 -18.56 4.27
N GLY A 67 32.59 -19.27 5.33
CA GLY A 67 34.00 -19.44 5.68
C GLY A 67 34.86 -20.14 4.61
N ASN A 68 34.28 -21.02 3.77
CA ASN A 68 35.02 -21.68 2.69
C ASN A 68 35.39 -20.70 1.58
N PHE A 69 34.45 -19.82 1.22
CA PHE A 69 34.68 -18.73 0.28
C PHE A 69 35.78 -17.81 0.84
N ALA A 70 35.66 -17.40 2.10
CA ALA A 70 36.63 -16.53 2.76
C ALA A 70 38.03 -17.15 2.86
N ALA A 71 38.14 -18.46 3.13
CA ALA A 71 39.43 -19.15 3.14
C ALA A 71 40.05 -19.21 1.74
N THR A 72 39.24 -19.49 0.71
CA THR A 72 39.70 -19.56 -0.68
C THR A 72 40.13 -18.18 -1.20
N PHE A 73 39.40 -17.14 -0.83
CA PHE A 73 39.79 -15.75 -1.06
C PHE A 73 41.14 -15.45 -0.41
N ALA A 74 41.28 -15.69 0.90
CA ALA A 74 42.48 -15.36 1.66
C ALA A 74 43.74 -16.02 1.09
N ASN A 75 43.65 -17.30 0.71
CA ASN A 75 44.78 -18.08 0.19
C ASN A 75 45.35 -17.55 -1.14
N GLY A 76 44.56 -16.80 -1.91
CA GLY A 76 45.00 -16.19 -3.17
C GLY A 76 45.08 -14.66 -3.14
N SER A 77 44.72 -14.03 -2.02
CA SER A 77 44.63 -12.58 -1.91
C SER A 77 45.97 -11.91 -1.62
N ASP A 78 46.06 -10.62 -1.92
CA ASP A 78 47.27 -9.82 -1.66
C ASP A 78 47.52 -9.56 -0.16
N ARG A 79 46.46 -9.57 0.67
CA ARG A 79 46.52 -9.18 2.10
C ARG A 79 45.64 -10.01 3.05
N GLY A 80 45.29 -11.22 2.66
CA GLY A 80 44.33 -12.06 3.40
C GLY A 80 42.89 -11.51 3.32
N ASN A 81 42.08 -11.75 4.36
CA ASN A 81 40.69 -11.27 4.43
C ASN A 81 40.54 -9.83 4.96
N LYS A 82 41.56 -8.99 4.83
CA LYS A 82 41.46 -7.58 5.24
C LYS A 82 40.57 -6.82 4.26
N ARG A 83 39.83 -5.84 4.76
CA ARG A 83 39.07 -4.92 3.91
C ARG A 83 39.97 -4.26 2.85
N GLY A 84 39.51 -4.23 1.62
CA GLY A 84 40.24 -3.72 0.46
C GLY A 84 41.21 -4.72 -0.18
N ALA A 85 41.41 -5.90 0.41
CA ALA A 85 42.19 -6.96 -0.23
C ALA A 85 41.50 -7.41 -1.51
N VAL A 86 42.31 -7.81 -2.50
CA VAL A 86 41.84 -8.26 -3.81
C VAL A 86 42.11 -9.75 -3.95
N GLY A 87 41.09 -10.49 -4.38
CA GLY A 87 41.15 -11.93 -4.55
C GLY A 87 41.94 -12.36 -5.79
N GLY A 88 42.74 -13.41 -5.63
CA GLY A 88 43.47 -14.05 -6.73
C GLY A 88 42.62 -14.98 -7.60
N ASP A 89 43.27 -15.71 -8.51
CA ASP A 89 42.59 -16.46 -9.56
C ASP A 89 41.68 -17.60 -9.05
N ASN A 90 42.02 -18.23 -7.92
CA ASN A 90 41.20 -19.30 -7.34
C ASN A 90 39.79 -18.84 -6.99
N ILE A 91 39.62 -17.67 -6.37
CA ILE A 91 38.28 -17.18 -6.01
C ILE A 91 37.50 -16.72 -7.25
N LYS A 92 38.20 -16.23 -8.29
CA LYS A 92 37.57 -15.90 -9.57
C LYS A 92 37.00 -17.13 -10.26
N LEU A 93 37.66 -18.30 -10.17
CA LEU A 93 37.10 -19.56 -10.69
C LEU A 93 35.85 -19.98 -9.93
N VAL A 94 35.86 -19.85 -8.59
CA VAL A 94 34.68 -20.14 -7.78
C VAL A 94 33.51 -19.26 -8.21
N ILE A 95 33.74 -17.95 -8.34
CA ILE A 95 32.71 -17.01 -8.82
C ILE A 95 32.22 -17.39 -10.22
N ALA A 96 33.13 -17.67 -11.16
CA ALA A 96 32.77 -18.04 -12.53
C ALA A 96 31.97 -19.36 -12.63
N GLN A 97 32.10 -20.25 -11.64
CA GLN A 97 31.37 -21.52 -11.57
C GLN A 97 30.02 -21.39 -10.87
N SER A 98 29.90 -20.50 -9.88
CA SER A 98 28.72 -20.40 -9.02
C SER A 98 27.76 -19.28 -9.40
N LEU A 99 28.27 -18.17 -9.92
CA LEU A 99 27.48 -17.00 -10.28
C LEU A 99 27.02 -17.09 -11.74
N ALA A 100 25.71 -16.96 -11.94
CA ALA A 100 25.12 -16.81 -13.26
C ALA A 100 24.51 -15.40 -13.43
N VAL A 101 24.59 -14.87 -14.65
CA VAL A 101 23.83 -13.70 -15.10
C VAL A 101 23.17 -14.11 -16.41
N ILE A 102 21.85 -14.09 -16.45
CA ILE A 102 21.06 -14.61 -17.57
C ILE A 102 19.93 -13.66 -17.93
N PRO A 103 19.44 -13.69 -19.18
CA PRO A 103 18.25 -12.92 -19.56
C PRO A 103 17.08 -13.22 -18.62
N TRP A 104 16.28 -12.21 -18.32
CA TRP A 104 15.16 -12.34 -17.38
C TRP A 104 14.17 -13.44 -17.80
N ASP A 105 13.87 -13.58 -19.09
CA ASP A 105 12.91 -14.56 -19.60
C ASP A 105 13.35 -16.01 -19.37
N ASP A 106 14.65 -16.27 -19.33
CA ASP A 106 15.22 -17.59 -19.08
C ASP A 106 15.34 -17.90 -17.58
N SER A 107 15.25 -16.87 -16.72
CA SER A 107 15.58 -16.95 -15.29
C SER A 107 14.74 -17.95 -14.50
N THR A 108 13.43 -17.98 -14.74
CA THR A 108 12.52 -18.84 -13.98
C THR A 108 12.79 -20.32 -14.24
N GLY A 109 13.09 -20.69 -15.49
CA GLY A 109 13.46 -22.05 -15.85
C GLY A 109 14.82 -22.43 -15.26
N ALA A 110 15.79 -21.53 -15.38
CA ALA A 110 17.13 -21.70 -14.85
C ALA A 110 17.15 -21.88 -13.32
N MET A 111 16.46 -21.03 -12.56
CA MET A 111 16.45 -21.08 -11.10
C MET A 111 15.69 -22.29 -10.53
N LYS A 112 14.76 -22.88 -11.30
CA LYS A 112 14.11 -24.15 -10.93
C LYS A 112 15.06 -25.33 -10.97
N ASP A 113 16.00 -25.32 -11.90
CA ASP A 113 17.00 -26.37 -12.08
C ASP A 113 18.37 -25.75 -12.41
N PRO A 114 19.03 -25.11 -11.43
CA PRO A 114 20.23 -24.34 -11.68
C PRO A 114 21.39 -25.21 -12.21
N GLY A 115 21.34 -26.52 -11.94
CA GLY A 115 22.32 -27.49 -12.44
C GLY A 115 22.25 -27.76 -13.95
N LYS A 116 21.20 -27.32 -14.63
CA LYS A 116 21.04 -27.45 -16.09
C LYS A 116 21.40 -26.19 -16.88
N VAL A 117 21.83 -25.13 -16.20
CA VAL A 117 22.20 -23.88 -16.86
C VAL A 117 23.57 -24.07 -17.53
N GLU A 118 23.58 -24.24 -18.86
CA GLU A 118 24.79 -24.49 -19.64
C GLU A 118 25.62 -23.22 -19.96
N THR A 119 25.22 -22.06 -19.46
CA THR A 119 25.88 -20.78 -19.75
C THR A 119 26.96 -20.44 -18.73
N LEU A 120 28.22 -20.65 -19.12
CA LEU A 120 29.35 -20.06 -18.42
C LEU A 120 29.32 -18.53 -18.59
N LEU A 121 29.34 -17.77 -17.49
CA LEU A 121 29.44 -16.30 -17.51
C LEU A 121 30.67 -15.82 -18.31
N TYR A 122 31.76 -16.61 -18.27
CA TYR A 122 32.92 -16.44 -19.13
C TYR A 122 33.30 -17.79 -19.78
N PRO A 123 33.58 -17.83 -21.10
CA PRO A 123 33.74 -19.09 -21.83
C PRO A 123 35.06 -19.82 -21.53
N SER A 124 35.99 -19.19 -20.80
CA SER A 124 37.23 -19.84 -20.36
C SER A 124 37.75 -19.27 -19.04
N PRO A 125 38.54 -20.05 -18.28
CA PRO A 125 39.26 -19.57 -17.09
C PRO A 125 40.04 -18.28 -17.33
N GLU A 126 40.75 -18.16 -18.46
CA GLU A 126 41.56 -16.98 -18.77
C GLU A 126 40.70 -15.73 -18.89
N LYS A 127 39.52 -15.86 -19.51
CA LYS A 127 38.56 -14.76 -19.60
C LYS A 127 37.90 -14.46 -18.25
N ALA A 128 37.62 -15.47 -17.44
CA ALA A 128 37.14 -15.26 -16.07
C ALA A 128 38.19 -14.50 -15.22
N PHE A 129 39.48 -14.82 -15.36
CA PHE A 129 40.55 -14.13 -14.63
C PHE A 129 40.67 -12.65 -14.98
N ALA A 130 40.47 -12.32 -16.26
CA ALA A 130 40.48 -10.96 -16.76
C ALA A 130 39.16 -10.20 -16.50
N GLY A 131 38.04 -10.93 -16.47
CA GLY A 131 36.69 -10.37 -16.35
C GLY A 131 36.18 -10.23 -14.92
N ILE A 132 36.70 -10.99 -13.96
CA ILE A 132 36.21 -10.99 -12.58
C ILE A 132 37.20 -10.29 -11.65
N GLY A 133 36.73 -9.24 -10.97
CA GLY A 133 37.35 -8.70 -9.76
C GLY A 133 36.57 -9.15 -8.53
N CYS A 134 37.28 -9.43 -7.43
CA CYS A 134 36.67 -9.72 -6.14
C CYS A 134 37.45 -8.96 -5.06
N THR A 135 36.75 -8.12 -4.30
CA THR A 135 37.34 -7.32 -3.22
C THR A 135 36.67 -7.64 -1.90
N CYS A 136 37.46 -7.92 -0.86
CA CYS A 136 36.93 -8.10 0.49
C CYS A 136 36.49 -6.75 1.07
N LEU A 137 35.27 -6.68 1.60
CA LEU A 137 34.71 -5.48 2.23
C LEU A 137 34.76 -5.54 3.77
N GLY A 138 35.12 -6.69 4.33
CA GLY A 138 35.14 -6.96 5.78
C GLY A 138 33.98 -7.85 6.21
N GLU A 139 33.51 -7.67 7.44
CA GLU A 139 32.36 -8.40 7.98
C GLU A 139 31.03 -7.70 7.67
N LEU A 140 29.95 -8.48 7.60
CA LEU A 140 28.59 -7.98 7.41
C LEU A 140 28.15 -7.10 8.57
N GLY A 141 28.16 -5.79 8.34
CA GLY A 141 27.74 -4.76 9.28
C GLY A 141 26.40 -4.10 8.90
N PRO A 142 25.93 -3.14 9.71
CA PRO A 142 24.72 -2.35 9.41
C PRO A 142 24.83 -1.59 8.09
N GLU A 143 26.02 -1.07 7.78
CA GLU A 143 26.28 -0.28 6.59
C GLU A 143 26.99 -1.13 5.54
N LEU A 144 26.51 -1.06 4.31
CA LEU A 144 27.20 -1.58 3.14
C LEU A 144 27.98 -0.45 2.48
N GLN A 145 29.29 -0.67 2.38
CA GLN A 145 30.20 0.27 1.78
C GLN A 145 30.94 -0.41 0.63
N ASP A 146 31.13 0.31 -0.47
CA ASP A 146 31.87 -0.21 -1.62
C ASP A 146 33.39 -0.35 -1.31
N LYS A 147 34.13 -0.88 -2.28
CA LYS A 147 35.59 -1.02 -2.19
C LYS A 147 36.35 0.30 -1.96
N ASN A 148 35.74 1.45 -2.25
CA ASN A 148 36.30 2.78 -2.03
C ASN A 148 35.88 3.37 -0.68
N GLY A 149 35.12 2.66 0.14
CA GLY A 149 34.60 3.14 1.42
C GLY A 149 33.31 3.96 1.30
N ARG A 150 32.67 4.00 0.14
CA ARG A 150 31.42 4.75 -0.07
C ARG A 150 30.22 3.95 0.45
N HIS A 151 29.57 4.45 1.50
CA HIS A 151 28.31 3.93 2.03
C HIS A 151 27.17 4.09 1.01
N PHE A 152 26.56 2.98 0.59
CA PHE A 152 25.48 2.99 -0.42
C PHE A 152 24.18 2.32 0.04
N ALA A 153 24.17 1.56 1.13
CA ALA A 153 22.94 0.99 1.69
C ALA A 153 23.07 0.59 3.17
N ASN A 154 21.95 0.60 3.89
CA ASN A 154 21.80 0.00 5.22
C ASN A 154 21.14 -1.39 5.11
N THR A 155 21.59 -2.36 5.89
CA THR A 155 21.01 -3.72 5.93
C THR A 155 20.05 -3.92 7.09
N HIS A 156 18.99 -4.69 6.81
CA HIS A 156 17.99 -5.01 7.83
C HIS A 156 18.59 -5.86 8.97
N PRO A 157 18.32 -5.56 10.26
CA PRO A 157 18.87 -6.32 11.39
C PRO A 157 18.57 -7.82 11.35
N ALA A 158 17.35 -8.22 10.98
CA ALA A 158 16.98 -9.63 10.93
C ALA A 158 17.72 -10.41 9.84
N ILE A 159 18.01 -9.77 8.70
CA ILE A 159 18.80 -10.39 7.62
C ILE A 159 20.22 -10.64 8.10
N ARG A 160 20.85 -9.66 8.76
CA ARG A 160 22.19 -9.86 9.34
C ARG A 160 22.22 -11.02 10.33
N LYS A 161 21.20 -11.12 11.20
CA LYS A 161 21.08 -12.23 12.15
C LYS A 161 20.93 -13.58 11.42
N GLN A 162 20.02 -13.67 10.46
CA GLN A 162 19.76 -14.88 9.68
C GLN A 162 21.02 -15.35 8.92
N LEU A 163 21.73 -14.41 8.28
CA LEU A 163 22.97 -14.72 7.55
C LEU A 163 24.10 -15.13 8.49
N ALA A 164 24.23 -14.49 9.66
CA ALA A 164 25.21 -14.90 10.67
C ALA A 164 24.94 -16.31 11.21
N GLU A 165 23.67 -16.67 11.46
CA GLU A 165 23.27 -18.03 11.86
C GLU A 165 23.56 -19.07 10.78
N ALA A 166 23.52 -18.67 9.50
CA ALA A 166 23.94 -19.48 8.36
C ALA A 166 25.47 -19.48 8.12
N GLY A 167 26.25 -18.72 8.90
CA GLY A 167 27.70 -18.60 8.73
C GLY A 167 28.15 -17.73 7.54
N LEU A 168 27.24 -16.92 6.98
CA LEU A 168 27.46 -16.02 5.85
C LEU A 168 27.84 -14.61 6.34
N THR A 169 29.02 -14.46 6.93
CA THR A 169 29.42 -13.23 7.64
C THR A 169 30.42 -12.36 6.89
N SER A 170 31.07 -12.87 5.84
CA SER A 170 32.12 -12.14 5.12
C SER A 170 31.54 -11.44 3.89
N LEU A 171 31.84 -10.15 3.72
CA LEU A 171 31.34 -9.33 2.62
C LEU A 171 32.34 -9.19 1.48
N TYR A 172 31.82 -9.25 0.25
CA TYR A 172 32.61 -9.10 -0.97
C TYR A 172 31.90 -8.22 -2.01
N GLN A 173 32.66 -7.39 -2.71
CA GLN A 173 32.24 -6.78 -3.96
C GLN A 173 32.80 -7.61 -5.12
N VAL A 174 31.94 -8.07 -6.00
CA VAL A 174 32.30 -8.78 -7.24
C VAL A 174 32.11 -7.85 -8.42
N ASP A 175 33.19 -7.45 -9.06
CA ASP A 175 33.17 -6.64 -10.28
C ASP A 175 33.21 -7.57 -11.50
N LEU A 176 32.19 -7.52 -12.35
CA LEU A 176 32.15 -8.22 -13.63
C LEU A 176 32.53 -7.24 -14.74
N LYS A 177 33.39 -7.66 -15.67
CA LYS A 177 33.98 -6.84 -16.74
C LYS A 177 34.08 -7.61 -18.03
N ASN A 178 34.11 -6.90 -19.15
CA ASN A 178 34.21 -7.49 -20.49
C ASN A 178 33.04 -8.42 -20.80
N LEU A 179 31.86 -8.14 -20.22
CA LEU A 179 30.63 -8.85 -20.54
C LEU A 179 30.21 -8.48 -21.96
N LYS A 180 29.91 -9.49 -22.79
CA LYS A 180 29.58 -9.31 -24.21
C LYS A 180 28.11 -9.46 -24.53
N ASP A 181 27.39 -10.20 -23.70
CA ASP A 181 25.99 -10.61 -23.93
C ASP A 181 25.01 -9.79 -23.06
N ILE A 182 25.46 -8.63 -22.59
CA ILE A 182 24.68 -7.65 -21.84
C ILE A 182 24.38 -6.46 -22.75
N HIS A 183 23.11 -6.21 -23.03
CA HIS A 183 22.68 -5.25 -24.05
C HIS A 183 21.76 -4.17 -23.48
N PRO A 184 21.86 -2.91 -23.97
CA PRO A 184 20.95 -1.84 -23.59
C PRO A 184 19.48 -2.15 -23.91
N GLY A 185 18.59 -1.70 -23.03
CA GLY A 185 17.14 -1.92 -23.12
C GLY A 185 16.71 -3.34 -22.74
N GLN A 186 17.59 -4.13 -22.12
CA GLN A 186 17.28 -5.50 -21.69
C GLN A 186 17.36 -5.64 -20.17
N MET A 187 16.72 -6.70 -19.69
CA MET A 187 16.66 -7.07 -18.29
C MET A 187 17.24 -8.46 -18.07
N TYR A 188 18.02 -8.60 -17.01
CA TYR A 188 18.70 -9.81 -16.62
C TYR A 188 18.38 -10.14 -15.16
N ASP A 189 18.61 -11.39 -14.80
CA ASP A 189 18.60 -11.86 -13.42
C ASP A 189 19.97 -12.45 -13.09
N SER A 190 20.30 -12.46 -11.80
CA SER A 190 21.52 -13.11 -11.31
C SER A 190 21.18 -14.05 -10.16
N PHE A 191 21.97 -15.11 -10.00
CA PHE A 191 21.81 -16.02 -8.85
C PHE A 191 23.11 -16.71 -8.52
N TRP A 192 23.20 -17.18 -7.28
CA TRP A 192 24.36 -17.90 -6.78
C TRP A 192 24.00 -19.35 -6.52
N SER A 193 24.60 -20.24 -7.29
CA SER A 193 24.38 -21.68 -7.14
C SER A 193 25.62 -22.40 -6.62
N GLY A 194 25.39 -23.30 -5.67
CA GLY A 194 26.41 -24.17 -5.10
C GLY A 194 25.93 -25.62 -5.03
N ARG A 195 26.85 -26.53 -4.71
CA ARG A 195 26.48 -27.93 -4.48
C ARG A 195 25.57 -28.06 -3.26
N ASN A 196 24.48 -28.80 -3.39
CA ASN A 196 23.61 -29.12 -2.25
C ASN A 196 24.11 -30.36 -1.49
N ASP A 197 25.02 -30.16 -0.54
CA ASP A 197 25.56 -31.26 0.27
C ASP A 197 24.56 -31.82 1.30
N ARG A 198 23.52 -31.05 1.63
CA ARG A 198 22.50 -31.38 2.63
C ARG A 198 21.12 -30.93 2.16
N PRO A 199 20.46 -31.69 1.28
CA PRO A 199 19.17 -31.32 0.75
C PRO A 199 18.10 -31.26 1.85
N ALA A 200 17.31 -30.19 1.83
CA ALA A 200 16.18 -29.94 2.71
C ALA A 200 14.86 -30.01 1.94
N ALA A 201 13.75 -30.23 2.65
CA ALA A 201 12.41 -30.35 2.04
C ALA A 201 11.90 -29.05 1.38
N SER A 202 12.52 -27.92 1.70
CA SER A 202 12.21 -26.60 1.14
C SER A 202 12.97 -26.31 -0.16
N ASP A 203 14.03 -27.04 -0.46
CA ASP A 203 14.85 -26.79 -1.64
C ASP A 203 14.12 -27.14 -2.94
N LEU A 204 14.44 -26.41 -4.01
CA LEU A 204 13.95 -26.71 -5.36
C LEU A 204 14.73 -27.86 -6.02
N SER A 205 16.03 -27.96 -5.75
CA SER A 205 16.90 -29.00 -6.29
C SER A 205 17.63 -29.76 -5.17
N ARG A 206 17.80 -31.07 -5.39
CA ARG A 206 18.54 -31.95 -4.46
C ARG A 206 20.04 -31.91 -4.68
N ASP A 207 20.50 -31.46 -5.83
CA ASP A 207 21.92 -31.49 -6.20
C ASP A 207 22.55 -30.10 -6.18
N VAL A 208 21.74 -29.06 -6.43
CA VAL A 208 22.17 -27.67 -6.49
C VAL A 208 21.34 -26.82 -5.52
N LEU A 209 22.01 -25.90 -4.84
CA LEU A 209 21.45 -25.05 -3.81
C LEU A 209 21.72 -23.58 -4.13
N ASP A 210 20.66 -22.79 -4.17
CA ASP A 210 20.73 -21.37 -3.86
C ASP A 210 20.43 -21.21 -2.36
N THR A 211 21.40 -20.67 -1.62
CA THR A 211 21.30 -20.56 -0.16
C THR A 211 20.26 -19.51 0.25
N GLN A 212 20.12 -18.44 -0.53
CA GLN A 212 19.16 -17.38 -0.26
C GLN A 212 17.73 -17.90 -0.40
N ASP A 213 17.46 -18.66 -1.46
CA ASP A 213 16.15 -19.28 -1.69
C ASP A 213 15.75 -20.21 -0.55
N ARG A 214 16.68 -21.04 -0.08
CA ARG A 214 16.43 -21.90 1.08
C ARG A 214 16.08 -21.06 2.32
N LEU A 215 16.82 -19.99 2.60
CA LEU A 215 16.58 -19.13 3.76
C LEU A 215 15.20 -18.45 3.68
N THR A 216 14.86 -17.86 2.53
CA THR A 216 13.58 -17.21 2.30
C THR A 216 12.41 -18.20 2.38
N ARG A 217 12.52 -19.36 1.72
CA ARG A 217 11.47 -20.38 1.74
C ARG A 217 11.29 -20.98 3.14
N ASN A 218 12.38 -21.25 3.87
CA ASN A 218 12.28 -21.70 5.25
C ASN A 218 11.57 -20.67 6.14
N TYR A 219 11.91 -19.38 5.99
CA TYR A 219 11.26 -18.32 6.74
C TYR A 219 9.76 -18.24 6.41
N VAL A 220 9.39 -18.22 5.13
CA VAL A 220 7.98 -18.17 4.71
C VAL A 220 7.23 -19.42 5.15
N PHE A 221 7.78 -20.63 4.97
CA PHE A 221 7.09 -21.87 5.34
C PHE A 221 6.84 -21.99 6.84
N THR A 222 7.78 -21.51 7.67
CA THR A 222 7.65 -21.53 9.12
C THR A 222 6.76 -20.39 9.64
N SER A 223 6.76 -19.24 8.97
CA SER A 223 6.00 -18.07 9.40
C SER A 223 4.57 -18.04 8.87
N PHE A 224 4.27 -18.60 7.70
CA PHE A 224 2.97 -18.40 7.04
C PHE A 224 1.78 -18.88 7.89
N TYR A 225 1.94 -19.99 8.60
CA TYR A 225 0.98 -20.44 9.62
C TYR A 225 1.61 -20.41 11.02
N LYS A 226 2.24 -19.29 11.39
CA LYS A 226 3.00 -19.01 12.64
C LYS A 226 2.36 -19.55 13.93
N TYR A 227 1.05 -19.83 13.93
CA TYR A 227 0.28 -20.29 15.09
C TYR A 227 -0.47 -21.63 14.91
N LYS A 228 -0.49 -22.24 13.71
CA LYS A 228 -1.25 -23.48 13.44
C LYS A 228 -0.62 -24.73 14.07
N ASN A 229 0.70 -24.72 14.33
CA ASN A 229 1.45 -25.90 14.80
C ASN A 229 2.64 -25.52 15.72
N LYS A 230 2.39 -24.90 16.89
CA LYS A 230 3.45 -24.72 17.91
C LYS A 230 3.93 -26.11 18.40
N GLY A 231 4.93 -26.69 17.73
CA GLY A 231 5.62 -27.91 18.16
C GLY A 231 5.93 -28.98 17.09
N ASN A 232 5.34 -28.93 15.89
CA ASN A 232 5.39 -30.04 14.91
C ASN A 232 5.99 -29.70 13.53
N GLY A 233 6.99 -28.81 13.48
CA GLY A 233 7.68 -28.45 12.22
C GLY A 233 6.80 -27.64 11.25
N ALA A 234 7.36 -27.32 10.08
CA ALA A 234 6.68 -26.53 9.06
C ALA A 234 5.43 -27.27 8.54
N PRO A 235 4.25 -26.62 8.48
CA PRO A 235 3.05 -27.20 7.89
C PRO A 235 3.28 -27.59 6.43
N SER A 236 2.79 -28.75 6.00
CA SER A 236 2.97 -29.26 4.63
C SER A 236 2.25 -28.45 3.55
N ASP A 237 1.34 -27.55 3.96
CA ASP A 237 0.41 -26.77 3.15
C ASP A 237 0.82 -25.29 3.00
N ALA A 238 1.99 -24.86 3.50
CA ALA A 238 2.47 -23.50 3.27
C ALA A 238 2.77 -23.25 1.78
N PRO A 239 2.49 -22.04 1.25
CA PRO A 239 2.63 -21.75 -0.17
C PRO A 239 4.09 -21.86 -0.61
N ARG A 240 4.31 -22.58 -1.72
CA ARG A 240 5.64 -22.82 -2.30
C ARG A 240 5.89 -22.00 -3.56
N TYR A 241 4.82 -21.43 -4.10
CA TYR A 241 4.78 -20.71 -5.36
C TYR A 241 4.08 -19.36 -5.18
N ALA A 242 4.30 -18.47 -6.15
CA ALA A 242 3.51 -17.25 -6.29
C ALA A 242 2.04 -17.61 -6.60
N PHE A 243 1.12 -16.68 -6.36
CA PHE A 243 -0.23 -16.78 -6.88
C PHE A 243 -0.27 -16.49 -8.38
N LYS A 244 -1.20 -17.12 -9.09
CA LYS A 244 -1.48 -16.81 -10.49
C LYS A 244 -1.98 -15.37 -10.62
N VAL A 245 -1.53 -14.67 -11.65
CA VAL A 245 -2.02 -13.34 -12.03
C VAL A 245 -2.68 -13.45 -13.40
N GLY A 246 -3.99 -13.26 -13.44
CA GLY A 246 -4.79 -13.27 -14.66
C GLY A 246 -5.08 -11.85 -15.18
N VAL A 247 -5.89 -11.76 -16.24
CA VAL A 247 -6.27 -10.48 -16.87
C VAL A 247 -7.00 -9.55 -15.90
N GLU A 248 -7.84 -10.10 -15.02
CA GLU A 248 -8.62 -9.34 -14.04
C GLU A 248 -7.91 -9.16 -12.70
N GLY A 249 -6.66 -9.62 -12.57
CA GLY A 249 -5.87 -9.52 -11.34
C GLY A 249 -5.51 -10.88 -10.74
N VAL A 250 -5.28 -10.89 -9.43
CA VAL A 250 -4.75 -12.07 -8.71
C VAL A 250 -5.83 -13.13 -8.56
N VAL A 251 -5.46 -14.36 -8.86
CA VAL A 251 -6.24 -15.57 -8.61
C VAL A 251 -5.59 -16.29 -7.43
N PHE A 252 -6.38 -16.61 -6.40
CA PHE A 252 -5.91 -17.33 -5.21
C PHE A 252 -5.69 -18.82 -5.52
N GLU A 253 -4.77 -19.08 -6.44
CA GLU A 253 -4.28 -20.39 -6.84
C GLU A 253 -2.77 -20.28 -7.02
N GLU A 254 -2.02 -21.26 -6.52
CA GLU A 254 -0.57 -21.29 -6.71
C GLU A 254 -0.21 -21.53 -8.18
N ASP A 255 0.74 -20.75 -8.69
CA ASP A 255 1.33 -20.94 -9.99
C ASP A 255 2.58 -21.81 -9.88
N SER A 256 2.43 -23.12 -10.12
CA SER A 256 3.57 -24.06 -10.15
C SER A 256 4.69 -23.66 -11.14
N ALA A 257 4.40 -22.76 -12.09
CA ALA A 257 5.40 -22.21 -12.99
C ALA A 257 6.36 -21.22 -12.28
N ILE A 258 5.96 -20.61 -11.16
CA ILE A 258 6.66 -19.50 -10.51
C ILE A 258 6.93 -19.84 -9.04
N PRO A 259 8.04 -20.52 -8.71
CA PRO A 259 8.39 -20.83 -7.33
C PRO A 259 8.71 -19.55 -6.56
N LEU A 260 8.45 -19.55 -5.26
CA LEU A 260 8.93 -18.50 -4.36
C LEU A 260 10.45 -18.59 -4.24
N ILE A 261 11.14 -17.64 -4.85
CA ILE A 261 12.61 -17.50 -4.90
C ILE A 261 13.02 -16.02 -4.81
N ASN A 262 14.26 -15.78 -4.41
CA ASN A 262 14.85 -14.45 -4.45
C ASN A 262 15.24 -14.12 -5.89
N ARG A 263 15.01 -12.86 -6.25
CA ARG A 263 15.37 -12.32 -7.57
C ARG A 263 16.38 -11.22 -7.38
N HIS A 264 17.31 -11.10 -8.32
CA HIS A 264 18.41 -10.14 -8.29
C HIS A 264 18.44 -9.40 -9.63
N PRO A 265 17.45 -8.53 -9.88
CA PRO A 265 17.21 -8.00 -11.19
C PRO A 265 18.27 -6.96 -11.56
N ILE A 266 18.73 -7.05 -12.80
CA ILE A 266 19.72 -6.16 -13.40
C ILE A 266 19.06 -5.55 -14.63
N TYR A 267 18.87 -4.22 -14.60
CA TYR A 267 18.30 -3.50 -15.72
C TYR A 267 19.37 -2.66 -16.40
N VAL A 268 19.47 -2.82 -17.72
CA VAL A 268 20.34 -2.03 -18.58
C VAL A 268 19.44 -1.06 -19.33
N PRO A 269 19.35 0.21 -18.94
CA PRO A 269 18.42 1.13 -19.59
C PRO A 269 18.75 1.33 -21.08
N PRO A 270 17.78 1.77 -21.89
CA PRO A 270 18.02 2.07 -23.31
C PRO A 270 19.17 3.06 -23.51
N ALA A 271 19.98 2.82 -24.53
CA ALA A 271 21.16 3.63 -24.81
C ALA A 271 20.81 5.13 -25.00
N GLY A 272 21.68 6.01 -24.49
CA GLY A 272 21.56 7.46 -24.67
C GLY A 272 20.69 8.18 -23.64
N LYS A 273 20.01 7.48 -22.72
CA LYS A 273 19.35 8.11 -21.57
C LYS A 273 20.37 8.42 -20.47
N LYS A 274 20.31 9.64 -19.91
CA LYS A 274 21.14 10.09 -18.77
C LYS A 274 20.38 10.16 -17.45
N VAL A 275 19.06 10.24 -17.55
CA VAL A 275 18.08 10.26 -16.46
C VAL A 275 16.93 9.37 -16.92
N LEU A 276 16.27 8.69 -15.97
CA LEU A 276 15.16 7.78 -16.24
C LEU A 276 13.87 8.37 -15.69
N ASN A 277 12.79 8.32 -16.47
CA ASN A 277 11.47 8.76 -16.06
C ASN A 277 10.81 7.74 -15.12
N LEU A 278 9.99 8.20 -14.19
CA LEU A 278 9.50 7.37 -13.09
C LEU A 278 7.97 7.23 -13.11
N GLY A 279 7.48 6.04 -12.82
CA GLY A 279 6.17 5.86 -12.20
C GLY A 279 6.34 5.78 -10.69
N HIS A 280 5.45 6.42 -9.93
CA HIS A 280 5.47 6.44 -8.47
C HIS A 280 4.12 5.99 -7.91
N LEU A 281 4.16 4.92 -7.12
CA LEU A 281 3.02 4.31 -6.44
C LEU A 281 3.25 4.35 -4.93
N SER A 282 2.19 4.54 -4.16
CA SER A 282 2.24 4.55 -2.71
C SER A 282 0.89 4.16 -2.13
N ASP A 283 0.84 3.77 -0.86
CA ASP A 283 -0.41 3.54 -0.14
C ASP A 283 -1.28 2.55 -0.92
N ILE A 284 -0.69 1.40 -1.23
CA ILE A 284 -1.29 0.39 -2.09
C ILE A 284 -2.32 -0.42 -1.28
N HIS A 285 -2.03 -0.73 -0.01
CA HIS A 285 -2.91 -1.42 0.93
C HIS A 285 -3.60 -2.66 0.33
N VAL A 286 -2.83 -3.55 -0.31
CA VAL A 286 -3.36 -4.85 -0.74
C VAL A 286 -3.97 -5.56 0.46
N SER A 287 -5.16 -6.13 0.25
CA SER A 287 -5.92 -6.81 1.30
C SER A 287 -6.66 -8.01 0.73
N SER A 288 -6.20 -9.23 1.04
CA SER A 288 -6.81 -10.49 0.58
C SER A 288 -8.28 -10.62 0.96
N LYS A 289 -8.71 -10.10 2.12
CA LYS A 289 -10.13 -10.10 2.53
C LYS A 289 -11.05 -9.38 1.54
N GLN A 290 -10.58 -8.35 0.82
CA GLN A 290 -11.41 -7.63 -0.15
C GLN A 290 -11.80 -8.53 -1.33
N HIS A 291 -11.05 -9.59 -1.60
CA HIS A 291 -11.43 -10.58 -2.60
C HIS A 291 -12.71 -11.32 -2.19
N ALA A 292 -12.93 -11.56 -0.90
CA ALA A 292 -14.13 -12.22 -0.37
C ALA A 292 -15.39 -11.33 -0.47
N TYR A 293 -15.24 -10.03 -0.71
CA TYR A 293 -16.37 -9.11 -0.90
C TYR A 293 -16.95 -9.17 -2.31
N LYS A 294 -16.15 -9.59 -3.30
CA LYS A 294 -16.56 -9.63 -4.71
C LYS A 294 -17.74 -10.58 -4.89
N GLY A 295 -18.78 -10.13 -5.58
CA GLY A 295 -19.99 -10.91 -5.84
C GLY A 295 -20.90 -11.12 -4.62
N CYS A 296 -20.61 -10.48 -3.48
CA CYS A 296 -21.50 -10.49 -2.32
C CYS A 296 -22.85 -9.81 -2.65
N LYS A 297 -23.95 -10.47 -2.30
CA LYS A 297 -25.33 -10.07 -2.66
C LYS A 297 -26.00 -9.15 -1.64
N ALA A 298 -25.27 -8.70 -0.61
CA ALA A 298 -25.81 -7.78 0.37
C ALA A 298 -26.40 -6.52 -0.32
N THR A 299 -27.63 -6.13 0.03
CA THR A 299 -28.26 -4.89 -0.43
C THR A 299 -28.66 -4.01 0.75
N VAL A 300 -28.57 -2.68 0.58
CA VAL A 300 -28.96 -1.72 1.62
C VAL A 300 -30.46 -1.78 1.88
N ILE A 301 -31.27 -1.80 0.83
CA ILE A 301 -32.72 -1.92 0.91
C ILE A 301 -33.07 -3.32 0.38
N PRO A 302 -33.48 -4.26 1.25
CA PRO A 302 -33.82 -5.60 0.81
C PRO A 302 -35.17 -5.64 0.09
N GLY A 303 -35.32 -6.57 -0.86
CA GLY A 303 -36.58 -6.82 -1.56
C GLY A 303 -36.98 -5.79 -2.63
N VAL A 304 -36.09 -4.85 -2.98
CA VAL A 304 -36.30 -3.91 -4.10
C VAL A 304 -35.39 -4.26 -5.27
N GLU A 305 -35.63 -3.65 -6.42
CA GLU A 305 -34.82 -3.83 -7.62
C GLU A 305 -33.39 -3.25 -7.49
N ASP A 306 -32.46 -3.84 -8.24
CA ASP A 306 -31.05 -3.44 -8.26
C ASP A 306 -30.84 -1.99 -8.71
N ALA A 307 -31.78 -1.41 -9.48
CA ALA A 307 -31.73 -0.01 -9.86
C ALA A 307 -31.80 0.94 -8.64
N ILE A 308 -32.51 0.53 -7.57
CA ILE A 308 -32.68 1.29 -6.33
C ILE A 308 -31.60 0.89 -5.31
N SER A 309 -31.37 -0.42 -5.12
CA SER A 309 -30.41 -0.92 -4.14
C SER A 309 -29.62 -2.12 -4.68
N PRO A 310 -28.59 -1.87 -5.51
CA PRO A 310 -27.81 -2.94 -6.12
C PRO A 310 -26.92 -3.65 -5.08
N PRO A 311 -26.46 -4.88 -5.38
CA PRO A 311 -25.50 -5.63 -4.56
C PRO A 311 -24.24 -4.83 -4.23
N LEU A 312 -23.80 -4.91 -2.97
CA LEU A 312 -22.59 -4.21 -2.51
C LEU A 312 -21.30 -4.81 -3.07
N GLY A 313 -21.28 -6.10 -3.38
CA GLY A 313 -20.13 -6.77 -4.00
C GLY A 313 -19.76 -6.21 -5.38
N ASP A 314 -20.71 -5.57 -6.08
CA ASP A 314 -20.50 -4.95 -7.40
C ASP A 314 -20.05 -3.49 -7.30
N LYS A 315 -20.15 -2.90 -6.11
CA LYS A 315 -19.81 -1.50 -5.82
C LYS A 315 -18.45 -1.35 -5.16
N VAL A 316 -18.05 -2.35 -4.38
CA VAL A 316 -16.88 -2.29 -3.51
C VAL A 316 -15.60 -2.10 -4.31
N ASN A 317 -14.84 -1.07 -3.95
CA ASN A 317 -13.49 -0.86 -4.47
C ASN A 317 -12.56 -1.95 -3.92
N ASN A 318 -11.69 -2.47 -4.78
CA ASN A 318 -10.70 -3.47 -4.41
C ASN A 318 -9.30 -2.94 -4.70
N ASN A 319 -8.50 -2.80 -3.65
CA ASN A 319 -7.16 -2.22 -3.69
C ASN A 319 -6.21 -3.06 -4.55
N CYS A 320 -6.34 -4.39 -4.51
CA CYS A 320 -5.53 -5.30 -5.32
C CYS A 320 -5.82 -5.14 -6.82
N ASP A 321 -7.08 -4.93 -7.21
CA ASP A 321 -7.46 -4.73 -8.61
C ASP A 321 -6.92 -3.40 -9.14
N ASN A 322 -7.01 -2.34 -8.33
CA ASN A 322 -6.43 -1.03 -8.66
C ASN A 322 -4.93 -1.12 -8.84
N PHE A 323 -4.24 -1.78 -7.92
CA PHE A 323 -2.80 -1.94 -8.01
C PHE A 323 -2.40 -2.71 -9.27
N HIS A 324 -3.05 -3.84 -9.54
CA HIS A 324 -2.83 -4.60 -10.77
C HIS A 324 -3.07 -3.77 -12.03
N ASN A 325 -4.18 -3.00 -12.07
CA ASN A 325 -4.50 -2.14 -13.20
C ASN A 325 -3.45 -1.04 -13.40
N LEU A 326 -3.02 -0.36 -12.32
CA LEU A 326 -1.99 0.68 -12.38
C LEU A 326 -0.64 0.12 -12.81
N LEU A 327 -0.23 -1.04 -12.29
CA LEU A 327 0.96 -1.76 -12.77
C LEU A 327 0.91 -1.98 -14.28
N GLY A 328 -0.24 -2.45 -14.80
CA GLY A 328 -0.44 -2.61 -16.23
C GLY A 328 -0.34 -1.30 -17.02
N GLN A 329 -0.91 -0.21 -16.51
CA GLN A 329 -0.83 1.10 -17.17
C GLN A 329 0.61 1.64 -17.23
N PHE A 330 1.34 1.63 -16.11
CA PHE A 330 2.74 2.07 -16.07
C PHE A 330 3.68 1.14 -16.84
N GLY A 331 3.41 -0.17 -16.82
CA GLY A 331 4.14 -1.17 -17.59
C GLY A 331 4.06 -0.90 -19.09
N ASN A 332 2.85 -0.61 -19.59
CA ASN A 332 2.61 -0.32 -21.00
C ASN A 332 3.05 1.09 -21.44
N ASP A 333 3.20 2.05 -20.52
CA ASP A 333 3.62 3.41 -20.86
C ASP A 333 5.10 3.46 -21.24
N LYS A 334 5.41 3.80 -22.49
CA LYS A 334 6.79 3.87 -23.00
C LYS A 334 7.60 5.04 -22.43
N ASP A 335 6.92 6.04 -21.89
CA ASP A 335 7.59 7.18 -21.26
C ASP A 335 8.05 6.88 -19.84
N VAL A 336 7.63 5.75 -19.26
CA VAL A 336 7.99 5.31 -17.90
C VAL A 336 9.11 4.28 -18.00
N ASP A 337 10.28 4.60 -17.44
CA ASP A 337 11.46 3.73 -17.49
C ASP A 337 11.51 2.75 -16.31
N LEU A 338 11.02 3.17 -15.14
CA LEU A 338 11.06 2.38 -13.91
C LEU A 338 9.94 2.79 -12.94
N LEU A 339 9.67 1.93 -11.96
CA LEU A 339 8.73 2.20 -10.88
C LEU A 339 9.42 2.43 -9.54
N VAL A 340 8.85 3.34 -8.75
CA VAL A 340 9.18 3.56 -7.34
C VAL A 340 7.92 3.32 -6.52
N MET A 341 8.02 2.51 -5.47
CA MET A 341 6.96 2.20 -4.51
C MET A 341 7.36 2.64 -3.11
N THR A 342 6.61 3.57 -2.53
CA THR A 342 6.95 4.19 -1.24
C THR A 342 6.16 3.61 -0.07
N GLY A 343 6.05 2.29 0.02
CA GLY A 343 5.51 1.62 1.22
C GLY A 343 4.00 1.57 1.33
N ASP A 344 3.55 0.97 2.44
CA ASP A 344 2.14 0.59 2.67
C ASP A 344 1.61 -0.26 1.52
N LEU A 345 2.38 -1.30 1.19
CA LEU A 345 2.08 -2.29 0.17
C LEU A 345 0.86 -3.14 0.56
N TYR A 346 0.74 -3.45 1.84
CA TYR A 346 -0.37 -4.19 2.45
C TYR A 346 -0.66 -3.66 3.84
N ASP A 347 -1.88 -3.87 4.33
CA ASP A 347 -2.33 -3.29 5.61
C ASP A 347 -1.75 -3.97 6.85
N HIS A 348 -1.70 -5.30 6.82
CA HIS A 348 -1.40 -6.14 7.97
C HIS A 348 -0.69 -7.40 7.52
N THR A 349 0.13 -7.98 8.38
CA THR A 349 0.73 -9.28 8.10
C THR A 349 -0.29 -10.41 8.23
N HIS A 350 -1.25 -10.38 9.16
CA HIS A 350 -2.37 -11.33 9.16
C HIS A 350 -3.58 -10.82 8.38
N ASN A 351 -4.08 -11.64 7.46
CA ASN A 351 -5.33 -11.35 6.76
C ASN A 351 -6.04 -12.63 6.28
N PHE A 352 -7.31 -12.49 5.89
CA PHE A 352 -8.17 -13.62 5.53
C PHE A 352 -7.79 -14.27 4.21
N ASP A 353 -7.60 -15.59 4.20
CA ASP A 353 -7.38 -16.39 2.99
C ASP A 353 -8.74 -16.78 2.35
N PRO A 354 -9.08 -16.25 1.16
CA PRO A 354 -10.34 -16.56 0.48
C PRO A 354 -10.51 -18.05 0.12
N ARG A 355 -9.43 -18.83 0.09
CA ARG A 355 -9.47 -20.28 -0.19
C ARG A 355 -9.89 -21.09 1.03
N SER A 356 -9.76 -20.52 2.22
CA SER A 356 -9.97 -21.24 3.48
C SER A 356 -11.44 -21.58 3.73
N ARG A 357 -12.36 -20.84 3.11
CA ARG A 357 -13.80 -20.98 3.31
C ARG A 357 -14.57 -20.61 2.05
N LYS A 358 -15.59 -21.42 1.72
CA LYS A 358 -16.58 -21.04 0.71
C LYS A 358 -17.53 -19.99 1.28
N ILE A 359 -17.65 -18.85 0.60
CA ILE A 359 -18.57 -17.76 0.96
C ILE A 359 -19.73 -17.79 -0.04
N GLU A 360 -20.88 -18.33 0.39
CA GLU A 360 -22.08 -18.44 -0.46
C GLU A 360 -23.10 -17.34 -0.18
N THR A 361 -23.14 -16.85 1.06
CA THR A 361 -24.09 -15.85 1.54
C THR A 361 -23.38 -14.75 2.31
N THR A 362 -24.02 -13.59 2.45
CA THR A 362 -23.53 -12.48 3.28
C THR A 362 -23.33 -12.91 4.74
N GLY A 363 -24.21 -13.75 5.28
CA GLY A 363 -24.05 -14.31 6.63
C GLY A 363 -22.77 -15.15 6.79
N ASN A 364 -22.38 -15.94 5.77
CA ASN A 364 -21.10 -16.65 5.78
C ASN A 364 -19.90 -15.69 5.73
N LEU A 365 -20.00 -14.59 4.98
CA LEU A 365 -18.99 -13.55 4.96
C LEU A 365 -18.82 -12.91 6.35
N TRP A 366 -19.92 -12.60 7.04
CA TRP A 366 -19.87 -12.03 8.39
C TRP A 366 -19.18 -12.94 9.40
N GLU A 367 -19.45 -14.25 9.34
CA GLU A 367 -18.73 -15.23 10.17
C GLU A 367 -17.24 -15.29 9.82
N ALA A 368 -16.90 -15.20 8.53
CA ALA A 368 -15.52 -15.19 8.09
C ALA A 368 -14.78 -13.98 8.69
N MET A 369 -15.34 -12.77 8.57
CA MET A 369 -14.74 -11.51 9.00
C MET A 369 -14.74 -11.28 10.53
N TYR A 370 -15.57 -12.01 11.29
CA TYR A 370 -15.67 -11.81 12.72
C TYR A 370 -14.46 -12.36 13.48
N LEU A 371 -13.76 -11.46 14.19
CA LEU A 371 -12.62 -11.78 15.06
C LEU A 371 -12.84 -11.12 16.42
N ASP A 372 -12.93 -11.92 17.48
CA ASP A 372 -13.20 -11.41 18.84
C ASP A 372 -11.93 -11.00 19.62
N GLY A 373 -10.77 -11.05 18.97
CA GLY A 373 -9.48 -10.68 19.56
C GLY A 373 -8.30 -11.37 18.89
N LYS A 374 -7.09 -11.05 19.33
CA LYS A 374 -5.84 -11.67 18.82
C LYS A 374 -5.85 -13.19 18.91
N LYS A 375 -6.42 -13.74 19.98
CA LYS A 375 -6.53 -15.20 20.16
C LYS A 375 -7.33 -15.84 19.03
N ALA A 376 -8.39 -15.19 18.53
CA ALA A 376 -9.18 -15.72 17.43
C ALA A 376 -8.36 -15.80 16.13
N VAL A 377 -7.49 -14.83 15.86
CA VAL A 377 -6.54 -14.87 14.72
C VAL A 377 -5.58 -16.06 14.86
N HIS A 378 -5.07 -16.31 16.07
CA HIS A 378 -4.16 -17.42 16.32
C HIS A 378 -4.84 -18.78 16.20
N ASP A 379 -6.04 -18.92 16.77
CA ASP A 379 -6.84 -20.14 16.71
C ASP A 379 -7.28 -20.45 15.27
N ARG A 380 -7.58 -19.41 14.49
CA ARG A 380 -7.98 -19.48 13.06
C ARG A 380 -6.81 -19.18 12.12
N ALA A 381 -5.57 -19.48 12.50
CA ALA A 381 -4.39 -19.13 11.70
C ALA A 381 -4.37 -19.75 10.29
N ALA A 382 -5.12 -20.83 10.06
CA ALA A 382 -5.32 -21.38 8.71
C ALA A 382 -6.20 -20.49 7.81
N GLU A 383 -7.17 -19.79 8.40
CA GLU A 383 -8.03 -18.82 7.72
C GLU A 383 -7.41 -17.42 7.70
N TYR A 384 -6.53 -17.11 8.67
CA TYR A 384 -5.81 -15.85 8.78
C TYR A 384 -4.29 -16.05 8.77
N PRO A 385 -3.71 -16.54 7.66
CA PRO A 385 -2.27 -16.74 7.55
C PRO A 385 -1.48 -15.43 7.66
N TYR A 386 -0.19 -15.57 8.02
CA TYR A 386 0.79 -14.50 8.13
C TYR A 386 1.51 -14.30 6.79
N GLY A 387 1.38 -13.12 6.19
CA GLY A 387 2.09 -12.70 4.98
C GLY A 387 1.39 -13.07 3.67
N ILE A 388 0.09 -13.41 3.71
CA ILE A 388 -0.69 -13.66 2.47
C ILE A 388 -0.74 -12.44 1.56
N ASP A 389 -0.91 -11.24 2.11
CA ASP A 389 -0.94 -10.01 1.31
C ASP A 389 0.44 -9.66 0.74
N GLY A 390 1.52 -9.91 1.51
CA GLY A 390 2.88 -9.83 1.00
C GLY A 390 3.14 -10.78 -0.16
N LEU A 391 2.57 -12.00 -0.12
CA LEU A 391 2.66 -12.96 -1.22
C LEU A 391 1.87 -12.50 -2.45
N ILE A 392 0.73 -11.83 -2.28
CA ILE A 392 0.00 -11.19 -3.39
C ILE A 392 0.88 -10.14 -4.06
N VAL A 393 1.49 -9.24 -3.27
CA VAL A 393 2.38 -8.20 -3.79
C VAL A 393 3.58 -8.82 -4.51
N TYR A 394 4.24 -9.83 -3.94
CA TYR A 394 5.31 -10.58 -4.63
C TYR A 394 4.84 -11.13 -5.98
N SER A 395 3.66 -11.74 -6.03
CA SER A 395 3.10 -12.33 -7.26
C SER A 395 2.85 -11.27 -8.34
N LEU A 396 2.29 -10.12 -7.96
CA LEU A 396 2.07 -8.98 -8.86
C LEU A 396 3.38 -8.37 -9.38
N LEU A 397 4.40 -8.28 -8.53
CA LEU A 397 5.72 -7.78 -8.96
C LEU A 397 6.40 -8.74 -9.94
N ILE A 398 6.40 -10.04 -9.68
CA ILE A 398 6.97 -11.02 -10.61
C ILE A 398 6.20 -10.98 -11.95
N HIS A 399 4.87 -10.87 -11.91
CA HIS A 399 4.07 -10.68 -13.12
C HIS A 399 4.47 -9.40 -13.88
N PHE A 400 4.64 -8.28 -13.18
CA PHE A 400 5.07 -7.01 -13.77
C PHE A 400 6.44 -7.13 -14.45
N TYR A 401 7.41 -7.72 -13.76
CA TYR A 401 8.75 -7.95 -14.32
C TYR A 401 8.72 -8.86 -15.55
N ASN A 402 8.00 -9.98 -15.49
CA ASN A 402 7.84 -10.92 -16.61
C ASN A 402 7.15 -10.29 -17.83
N THR A 403 6.24 -9.33 -17.60
CA THR A 403 5.40 -8.78 -18.68
C THR A 403 6.02 -7.53 -19.30
N PHE A 404 6.65 -6.67 -18.49
CA PHE A 404 7.07 -5.34 -18.92
C PHE A 404 8.57 -5.09 -18.86
N HIS A 405 9.35 -5.95 -18.19
CA HIS A 405 10.82 -5.86 -18.08
C HIS A 405 11.31 -4.50 -17.54
N LYS A 406 10.57 -3.90 -16.61
CA LYS A 406 10.94 -2.63 -15.96
C LYS A 406 11.32 -2.84 -14.50
N PRO A 407 12.35 -2.14 -13.98
CA PRO A 407 12.75 -2.25 -12.59
C PRO A 407 11.78 -1.57 -11.63
N VAL A 408 11.65 -2.14 -10.43
CA VAL A 408 10.82 -1.64 -9.33
C VAL A 408 11.68 -1.40 -8.08
N PHE A 409 11.71 -0.17 -7.60
CA PHE A 409 12.37 0.24 -6.36
C PHE A 409 11.34 0.35 -5.25
N ILE A 410 11.61 -0.23 -4.08
CA ILE A 410 10.65 -0.33 -2.98
C ILE A 410 11.31 0.07 -1.66
N VAL A 411 10.61 0.91 -0.89
CA VAL A 411 10.88 1.17 0.53
C VAL A 411 9.65 0.84 1.36
N SER A 412 9.82 0.54 2.65
CA SER A 412 8.71 0.21 3.53
C SER A 412 8.00 1.45 4.09
N GLY A 413 6.70 1.30 4.34
CA GLY A 413 5.83 2.17 5.12
C GLY A 413 5.56 1.59 6.51
N ASN A 414 4.64 2.19 7.26
CA ASN A 414 4.31 1.73 8.61
C ASN A 414 3.42 0.48 8.62
N HIS A 415 2.59 0.26 7.59
CA HIS A 415 1.67 -0.88 7.57
C HIS A 415 2.39 -2.22 7.34
N GLU A 416 3.59 -2.23 6.76
CA GLU A 416 4.44 -3.43 6.74
C GLU A 416 4.80 -3.92 8.17
N ALA A 417 4.73 -3.04 9.18
CA ALA A 417 4.95 -3.38 10.58
C ALA A 417 3.66 -3.76 11.35
N TYR A 418 2.48 -3.67 10.74
CA TYR A 418 1.21 -3.95 11.40
C TYR A 418 0.88 -5.44 11.35
N GLU A 419 0.45 -5.98 12.49
CA GLU A 419 0.27 -7.42 12.63
C GLU A 419 -1.18 -7.86 12.44
N TYR A 420 -2.11 -7.22 13.15
CA TYR A 420 -3.49 -7.70 13.26
C TYR A 420 -4.46 -6.84 12.45
N PRO A 421 -5.45 -7.46 11.80
CA PRO A 421 -6.51 -6.71 11.16
C PRO A 421 -7.44 -6.01 12.16
N TYR A 422 -8.11 -4.98 11.69
CA TYR A 422 -9.22 -4.32 12.38
C TYR A 422 -10.51 -4.42 11.55
N GLY A 423 -11.64 -4.18 12.21
CA GLY A 423 -12.95 -4.09 11.55
C GLY A 423 -13.04 -2.91 10.57
N ILE A 424 -14.00 -2.92 9.65
CA ILE A 424 -14.10 -1.92 8.58
C ILE A 424 -14.47 -0.50 9.06
N SER A 425 -14.92 -0.34 10.30
CA SER A 425 -15.19 0.97 10.92
C SER A 425 -14.86 0.89 12.41
N PRO A 426 -13.55 0.77 12.75
CA PRO A 426 -13.10 0.42 14.08
C PRO A 426 -13.51 1.50 15.10
N ARG A 427 -13.84 1.06 16.32
CA ARG A 427 -14.27 1.94 17.41
C ARG A 427 -13.32 1.83 18.61
N VAL A 428 -12.95 2.98 19.17
CA VAL A 428 -12.24 3.08 20.47
C VAL A 428 -13.09 3.93 21.39
N LEU A 429 -13.48 3.37 22.54
CA LEU A 429 -14.39 4.02 23.50
C LEU A 429 -15.70 4.50 22.86
N GLY A 430 -16.22 3.74 21.89
CA GLY A 430 -17.45 4.06 21.15
C GLY A 430 -17.29 5.13 20.06
N LYS A 431 -16.10 5.70 19.86
CA LYS A 431 -15.81 6.67 18.79
C LYS A 431 -15.06 6.02 17.64
N ARG A 432 -15.22 6.54 16.42
CA ARG A 432 -14.50 6.04 15.22
C ARG A 432 -13.00 6.27 15.40
N ALA A 433 -12.19 5.22 15.22
CA ALA A 433 -10.74 5.29 15.36
C ALA A 433 -10.03 5.61 14.03
N ASN A 434 -10.62 5.17 12.92
CA ASN A 434 -10.25 5.53 11.57
C ASN A 434 -11.54 5.55 10.74
N ASP A 435 -11.96 6.72 10.33
CA ASP A 435 -13.17 6.97 9.56
C ASP A 435 -12.93 6.91 8.04
N GLY A 436 -11.68 6.80 7.57
CA GLY A 436 -11.35 6.67 6.15
C GLY A 436 -11.65 5.29 5.57
N ILE A 437 -11.57 4.22 6.37
CA ILE A 437 -11.64 2.82 5.89
C ILE A 437 -12.91 2.50 5.07
N PRO A 438 -14.13 2.92 5.45
CA PRO A 438 -15.30 2.73 4.59
C PRO A 438 -15.18 3.39 3.21
N LEU A 439 -14.65 4.62 3.18
CA LEU A 439 -14.42 5.40 1.96
C LEU A 439 -13.35 4.75 1.08
N ASP A 440 -12.31 4.15 1.65
CA ASP A 440 -11.27 3.43 0.89
C ASP A 440 -11.88 2.36 -0.03
N HIS A 441 -13.01 1.78 0.39
CA HIS A 441 -13.77 0.76 -0.32
C HIS A 441 -14.85 1.35 -1.24
N ASN A 442 -14.89 2.68 -1.40
CA ASN A 442 -15.93 3.43 -2.12
C ASN A 442 -17.35 3.13 -1.60
N LEU A 443 -17.51 2.93 -0.29
CA LEU A 443 -18.78 2.59 0.38
C LEU A 443 -19.19 3.66 1.40
N THR A 444 -20.50 3.85 1.60
CA THR A 444 -21.02 4.61 2.75
C THR A 444 -20.70 3.87 4.06
N PHE A 445 -20.83 4.53 5.21
CA PHE A 445 -20.64 3.84 6.51
C PHE A 445 -21.60 2.65 6.65
N TYR A 446 -22.87 2.85 6.30
CA TYR A 446 -23.89 1.80 6.37
C TYR A 446 -23.55 0.63 5.43
N GLU A 447 -23.18 0.92 4.18
CA GLU A 447 -22.82 -0.11 3.19
C GLU A 447 -21.59 -0.91 3.65
N ALA A 448 -20.53 -0.24 4.11
CA ALA A 448 -19.31 -0.90 4.57
C ALA A 448 -19.58 -1.82 5.78
N ILE A 449 -20.30 -1.31 6.79
CA ILE A 449 -20.63 -2.09 7.99
C ILE A 449 -21.58 -3.25 7.64
N LEU A 450 -22.50 -3.06 6.69
CA LEU A 450 -23.38 -4.12 6.22
C LEU A 450 -22.60 -5.23 5.53
N LEU A 451 -21.65 -4.86 4.66
CA LEU A 451 -20.83 -5.82 3.93
C LEU A 451 -19.90 -6.59 4.88
N TYR A 452 -19.28 -5.91 5.84
CA TYR A 452 -18.32 -6.52 6.78
C TYR A 452 -18.99 -7.36 7.88
N GLY A 453 -20.12 -6.89 8.42
CA GLY A 453 -20.88 -7.60 9.44
C GLY A 453 -20.60 -7.18 10.89
N PRO A 454 -21.06 -7.97 11.89
CA PRO A 454 -21.06 -7.61 13.31
C PRO A 454 -19.70 -7.32 13.94
N GLY A 455 -18.59 -7.69 13.30
CA GLY A 455 -17.23 -7.42 13.78
C GLY A 455 -16.65 -6.07 13.34
N TYR A 456 -17.46 -5.19 12.75
CA TYR A 456 -17.01 -3.95 12.09
C TYR A 456 -16.25 -2.98 13.00
N ASP A 457 -16.52 -2.99 14.30
CA ASP A 457 -16.01 -2.04 15.28
C ASP A 457 -14.72 -2.52 15.97
N LYS A 458 -14.32 -3.77 15.75
CA LYS A 458 -13.26 -4.42 16.52
C LYS A 458 -11.88 -3.82 16.24
N VAL A 459 -11.16 -3.52 17.32
CA VAL A 459 -9.73 -3.19 17.32
C VAL A 459 -9.00 -4.29 18.09
N LEU A 460 -8.27 -5.15 17.37
CA LEU A 460 -7.64 -6.33 17.99
C LEU A 460 -6.36 -5.98 18.78
N LYS A 461 -5.69 -4.88 18.39
CA LYS A 461 -4.46 -4.38 19.03
C LYS A 461 -4.43 -2.85 18.89
N GLY A 462 -4.40 -2.12 20.02
CA GLY A 462 -4.40 -0.65 19.99
C GLY A 462 -3.12 -0.04 19.40
N LEU A 463 -1.95 -0.51 19.83
CA LEU A 463 -0.65 -0.16 19.21
C LEU A 463 -0.19 -1.35 18.37
N ASN A 464 -0.48 -1.33 17.07
CA ASN A 464 -0.33 -2.50 16.22
C ASN A 464 1.10 -2.72 15.71
N PHE A 465 1.86 -1.63 15.54
CA PHE A 465 3.25 -1.65 15.06
C PHE A 465 4.16 -2.55 15.88
N ALA A 466 4.83 -3.46 15.18
CA ALA A 466 5.93 -4.26 15.69
C ALA A 466 6.98 -4.36 14.59
N LYS A 467 8.17 -3.82 14.84
CA LYS A 467 9.23 -3.74 13.83
C LYS A 467 9.70 -5.10 13.32
N GLU A 468 9.52 -6.16 14.11
CA GLU A 468 9.82 -7.54 13.72
C GLU A 468 8.95 -8.00 12.54
N ASN A 469 7.84 -7.34 12.25
CA ASN A 469 7.02 -7.66 11.09
C ASN A 469 7.69 -7.24 9.76
N PHE A 470 8.60 -6.25 9.78
CA PHE A 470 9.43 -5.91 8.63
C PHE A 470 10.33 -7.06 8.18
N ASP A 471 10.60 -8.06 9.04
CA ASP A 471 11.38 -9.24 8.67
C ASP A 471 10.79 -9.95 7.45
N TRP A 472 9.45 -9.98 7.31
CA TRP A 472 8.82 -10.52 6.11
C TRP A 472 9.22 -9.72 4.89
N PHE A 473 9.02 -8.40 4.93
CA PHE A 473 9.35 -7.48 3.84
C PHE A 473 10.83 -7.62 3.42
N ALA A 474 11.73 -7.62 4.41
CA ALA A 474 13.16 -7.69 4.16
C ALA A 474 13.61 -9.05 3.57
N THR A 475 12.94 -10.13 3.95
CA THR A 475 13.26 -11.48 3.51
C THR A 475 12.81 -11.76 2.07
N VAL A 476 11.73 -11.12 1.62
CA VAL A 476 11.11 -11.45 0.32
C VAL A 476 11.37 -10.38 -0.75
N PHE A 477 11.42 -9.10 -0.39
CA PHE A 477 11.60 -8.02 -1.38
C PHE A 477 13.04 -7.51 -1.44
N THR A 478 13.65 -7.21 -0.30
CA THR A 478 15.00 -6.63 -0.28
C THR A 478 15.67 -6.73 1.09
N PRO A 479 16.96 -7.15 1.17
CA PRO A 479 17.67 -7.18 2.44
C PRO A 479 18.07 -5.78 2.96
N LEU A 480 17.83 -4.73 2.15
CA LEU A 480 18.24 -3.36 2.42
C LEU A 480 17.08 -2.58 3.05
N SER A 481 17.37 -1.86 4.14
CA SER A 481 16.41 -0.92 4.74
C SER A 481 16.41 0.42 4.01
N ASP A 482 17.59 0.91 3.64
CA ASP A 482 17.78 2.17 2.92
C ASP A 482 18.87 1.98 1.88
N TYR A 483 18.81 2.70 0.76
CA TYR A 483 19.81 2.57 -0.29
C TYR A 483 19.88 3.80 -1.20
N VAL A 484 21.03 3.93 -1.87
CA VAL A 484 21.23 4.93 -2.93
C VAL A 484 21.68 4.26 -4.21
N VAL A 485 20.90 4.45 -5.28
CA VAL A 485 21.26 4.02 -6.63
C VAL A 485 21.67 5.23 -7.45
N SER A 486 22.76 5.09 -8.21
CA SER A 486 23.24 6.11 -9.14
C SER A 486 23.18 5.56 -10.56
N TYR A 487 22.68 6.36 -11.50
CA TYR A 487 22.63 6.06 -12.93
C TYR A 487 22.85 7.36 -13.69
N GLY A 488 23.89 7.44 -14.51
CA GLY A 488 24.24 8.65 -15.25
C GLY A 488 24.29 9.91 -14.36
N GLU A 489 23.38 10.85 -14.61
CA GLU A 489 23.25 12.10 -13.85
C GLU A 489 22.16 12.05 -12.77
N GLN A 490 21.56 10.89 -12.55
CA GLN A 490 20.47 10.64 -11.61
C GLN A 490 20.93 9.89 -10.36
N LYS A 491 20.39 10.29 -9.20
CA LYS A 491 20.55 9.62 -7.91
C LYS A 491 19.17 9.38 -7.31
N LEU A 492 18.88 8.13 -7.01
CA LEU A 492 17.67 7.69 -6.32
C LEU A 492 18.05 7.33 -4.88
N VAL A 493 17.47 8.02 -3.90
CA VAL A 493 17.70 7.82 -2.46
C VAL A 493 16.42 7.26 -1.85
N GLY A 494 16.42 5.98 -1.52
CA GLY A 494 15.29 5.30 -0.89
C GLY A 494 15.49 5.19 0.62
N LEU A 495 14.56 5.76 1.40
CA LEU A 495 14.58 5.71 2.86
C LEU A 495 13.32 5.01 3.38
N ALA A 496 13.50 3.97 4.21
CA ALA A 496 12.40 3.29 4.88
C ALA A 496 11.78 4.12 6.01
N TRP A 497 10.62 3.68 6.50
CA TRP A 497 9.89 4.29 7.62
C TRP A 497 10.66 4.34 8.95
N GLY A 498 11.55 3.37 9.18
CA GLY A 498 12.28 3.20 10.43
C GLY A 498 11.59 2.30 11.46
N ASP A 499 12.14 2.25 12.66
CA ASP A 499 11.82 1.24 13.69
C ASP A 499 10.66 1.61 14.63
N GLY A 500 9.99 2.75 14.39
CA GLY A 500 8.96 3.23 15.30
C GLY A 500 7.97 4.22 14.70
N GLU A 501 6.81 4.30 15.34
CA GLU A 501 5.75 5.24 15.03
C GLU A 501 5.23 5.92 16.29
N HIS A 502 4.63 7.10 16.12
CA HIS A 502 4.09 7.87 17.23
C HIS A 502 2.72 8.47 16.92
N PHE A 503 1.74 8.13 17.76
CA PHE A 503 0.36 8.68 17.73
C PHE A 503 0.08 9.74 18.81
N TRP A 504 0.87 9.76 19.89
CA TRP A 504 0.43 10.29 21.20
C TRP A 504 0.17 11.80 21.27
N ASN A 505 0.85 12.63 20.47
CA ASN A 505 0.67 14.09 20.55
C ASN A 505 -0.68 14.56 19.96
N ASN A 506 -1.38 13.68 19.24
CA ASN A 506 -2.73 13.91 18.72
C ASN A 506 -3.77 12.98 19.38
N TRP A 507 -3.46 12.24 20.45
CA TRP A 507 -4.41 11.39 21.17
C TRP A 507 -5.30 12.25 22.10
N SER A 508 -6.30 12.90 21.53
CA SER A 508 -7.33 13.61 22.28
C SER A 508 -8.71 13.10 21.89
N LEU A 509 -9.68 13.16 22.81
CA LEU A 509 -11.09 12.83 22.54
C LEU A 509 -11.69 13.65 21.38
N THR A 510 -11.08 14.79 21.03
CA THR A 510 -11.41 15.67 19.90
C THR A 510 -10.78 15.25 18.58
N THR A 511 -9.68 14.50 18.58
CA THR A 511 -9.05 14.03 17.33
C THR A 511 -9.75 12.79 16.77
N PHE A 512 -10.32 11.96 17.64
CA PHE A 512 -11.24 10.87 17.24
C PHE A 512 -12.53 11.39 16.57
N SER A 513 -12.90 12.67 16.74
CA SER A 513 -14.08 13.25 16.10
C SER A 513 -13.81 13.94 14.76
N ASN A 514 -12.54 14.14 14.38
CA ASN A 514 -12.16 14.88 13.16
C ASN A 514 -11.44 14.01 12.10
N GLY A 515 -11.56 12.69 12.20
CA GLY A 515 -11.15 11.77 11.15
C GLY A 515 -9.75 11.14 11.28
N GLY A 516 -9.35 10.81 12.51
CA GLY A 516 -8.14 10.05 12.79
C GLY A 516 -6.85 10.88 12.75
N THR A 517 -5.73 10.24 13.10
CA THR A 517 -4.40 10.87 13.15
C THR A 517 -3.42 9.98 12.41
N LEU A 518 -2.73 10.53 11.41
CA LEU A 518 -1.66 9.80 10.75
C LEU A 518 -0.47 9.63 11.70
N PRO A 519 0.07 8.40 11.87
CA PRO A 519 1.25 8.20 12.69
C PRO A 519 2.44 8.98 12.13
N ARG A 520 3.38 9.33 13.01
CA ARG A 520 4.64 9.98 12.60
C ARG A 520 5.80 9.02 12.77
N ALA A 521 6.70 9.00 11.80
CA ALA A 521 7.95 8.26 11.91
C ALA A 521 8.81 8.87 13.04
N THR A 522 9.27 8.03 13.98
CA THR A 522 10.05 8.51 15.13
C THR A 522 11.54 8.60 14.87
N GLU A 523 12.02 7.81 13.92
CA GLU A 523 13.45 7.55 13.69
C GLU A 523 13.85 7.80 12.23
N SER A 524 13.00 8.44 11.43
CA SER A 524 13.28 8.79 10.05
C SER A 524 13.01 10.28 9.79
N PRO A 525 14.00 11.06 9.27
CA PRO A 525 15.36 10.61 8.97
C PRO A 525 16.18 10.36 10.25
N GLY A 526 16.78 9.17 10.36
CA GLY A 526 17.67 8.80 11.46
C GLY A 526 19.14 9.03 11.12
N ASN A 527 20.05 8.87 12.10
CA ASN A 527 21.48 9.11 11.88
C ASN A 527 22.08 8.26 10.75
N ALA A 528 21.68 6.99 10.63
CA ALA A 528 22.16 6.10 9.56
C ALA A 528 21.65 6.56 8.17
N GLN A 529 20.41 7.02 8.08
CA GLN A 529 19.81 7.56 6.85
C GLN A 529 20.47 8.90 6.45
N ILE A 530 20.75 9.76 7.43
CA ILE A 530 21.49 11.02 7.23
C ILE A 530 22.91 10.72 6.72
N ALA A 531 23.63 9.79 7.35
CA ALA A 531 24.99 9.42 6.94
C ALA A 531 25.03 8.84 5.52
N LEU A 532 24.07 7.97 5.17
CA LEU A 532 23.91 7.43 3.83
C LEU A 532 23.66 8.55 2.80
N LYS A 533 22.70 9.43 3.08
CA LYS A 533 22.39 10.59 2.23
C LYS A 533 23.62 11.48 2.04
N GLU A 534 24.31 11.86 3.11
CA GLU A 534 25.46 12.77 3.04
C GLU A 534 26.60 12.22 2.19
N THR A 535 26.80 10.89 2.18
CA THR A 535 27.80 10.24 1.33
C THR A 535 27.54 10.46 -0.17
N HIS A 536 26.28 10.67 -0.57
CA HIS A 536 25.87 10.80 -1.98
C HIS A 536 25.36 12.19 -2.36
N VAL A 537 24.84 12.95 -1.41
CA VAL A 537 24.12 14.22 -1.60
C VAL A 537 24.65 15.28 -0.62
N ALA A 538 25.96 15.27 -0.36
CA ALA A 538 26.62 16.36 0.34
C ALA A 538 26.53 17.68 -0.45
N ARG A 539 26.51 18.81 0.26
CA ARG A 539 26.49 20.16 -0.34
C ARG A 539 27.61 20.39 -1.34
N GLU A 540 28.80 19.82 -1.12
CA GLU A 540 29.90 19.91 -2.07
C GLU A 540 29.60 19.18 -3.38
N SER A 541 28.95 18.01 -3.33
CA SER A 541 28.50 17.30 -4.53
C SER A 541 27.41 18.07 -5.27
N ILE A 542 26.58 18.84 -4.55
CA ILE A 542 25.56 19.71 -5.14
C ILE A 542 26.21 20.85 -5.91
N LYS A 543 27.16 21.55 -5.29
CA LYS A 543 27.92 22.63 -5.94
C LYS A 543 28.70 22.15 -7.17
N LYS A 544 29.26 20.93 -7.14
CA LYS A 544 30.04 20.35 -8.25
C LYS A 544 29.18 19.95 -9.45
N ASN A 545 27.91 19.58 -9.23
CA ASN A 545 27.01 19.18 -10.30
C ASN A 545 25.58 19.66 -10.00
N PRO A 546 25.29 20.96 -10.14
CA PRO A 546 24.01 21.52 -9.73
C PRO A 546 22.83 20.92 -10.52
N ASP A 547 23.06 20.48 -11.75
CA ASP A 547 22.04 19.96 -12.65
C ASP A 547 21.71 18.46 -12.45
N ALA A 548 22.48 17.74 -11.62
CA ALA A 548 22.21 16.33 -11.33
C ALA A 548 20.83 16.13 -10.71
N MET A 549 20.11 15.12 -11.20
CA MET A 549 18.77 14.77 -10.74
C MET A 549 18.85 13.99 -9.42
N ARG A 550 18.42 14.60 -8.33
CA ARG A 550 18.46 13.98 -6.99
C ARG A 550 17.05 13.76 -6.49
N ILE A 551 16.68 12.51 -6.28
CA ILE A 551 15.31 12.13 -5.94
C ILE A 551 15.34 11.37 -4.64
N LEU A 552 14.66 11.92 -3.63
CA LEU A 552 14.36 11.23 -2.38
C LEU A 552 13.02 10.52 -2.55
N PHE A 553 12.91 9.28 -2.10
CA PHE A 553 11.63 8.59 -1.98
C PHE A 553 11.52 7.85 -0.65
N SER A 554 10.37 8.02 0.01
CA SER A 554 10.09 7.50 1.36
C SER A 554 8.59 7.41 1.60
N HIS A 555 8.14 6.53 2.50
CA HIS A 555 6.73 6.54 2.89
C HIS A 555 6.38 7.77 3.75
N PHE A 556 7.20 8.08 4.76
CA PHE A 556 6.99 9.27 5.60
C PHE A 556 6.94 10.52 4.73
N THR A 557 5.93 11.36 4.96
CA THR A 557 5.72 12.57 4.16
C THR A 557 6.70 13.65 4.57
N GLN A 558 7.13 14.43 3.58
CA GLN A 558 7.85 15.67 3.86
C GLN A 558 6.89 16.82 4.15
N ILE A 559 5.91 17.05 3.28
CA ILE A 559 4.88 18.08 3.43
C ILE A 559 3.55 17.43 3.11
N ASN A 560 2.56 17.57 3.99
CA ASN A 560 1.22 17.05 3.75
C ASN A 560 0.19 17.79 4.60
N TYR A 561 -0.88 18.26 3.95
CA TYR A 561 -1.93 19.01 4.61
C TYR A 561 -3.02 18.08 5.14
N ASP A 562 -3.58 18.41 6.30
CA ASP A 562 -4.78 17.76 6.84
C ASP A 562 -5.90 17.78 5.80
N LEU A 563 -6.76 16.77 5.86
CA LEU A 563 -7.81 16.54 4.87
C LEU A 563 -8.83 17.69 4.80
N ASP A 564 -9.08 18.38 5.92
CA ASP A 564 -9.98 19.53 6.00
C ASP A 564 -9.38 20.84 5.44
N LYS A 565 -8.05 20.88 5.24
CA LYS A 565 -7.32 22.04 4.74
C LYS A 565 -7.30 22.07 3.21
N PRO A 566 -7.81 23.11 2.53
CA PRO A 566 -7.72 23.24 1.08
C PRO A 566 -6.27 23.21 0.57
N LEU A 567 -6.02 22.51 -0.54
CA LEU A 567 -4.66 22.32 -1.06
C LEU A 567 -4.01 23.65 -1.47
N THR A 568 -4.84 24.61 -1.90
CA THR A 568 -4.40 25.90 -2.42
C THR A 568 -4.13 26.96 -1.35
N GLU A 569 -4.28 26.64 -0.06
CA GLU A 569 -3.98 27.58 1.01
C GLU A 569 -2.49 27.57 1.41
N VAL A 570 -2.02 28.68 1.97
CA VAL A 570 -0.64 28.80 2.45
C VAL A 570 -0.55 28.15 3.83
N GLY A 571 0.29 27.12 3.94
CA GLY A 571 0.52 26.36 5.17
C GLY A 571 1.79 26.77 5.88
N GLU A 572 1.82 26.61 7.21
CA GLU A 572 3.00 26.84 8.04
C GLU A 572 3.38 25.57 8.81
N ILE A 573 4.65 25.17 8.71
CA ILE A 573 5.19 23.97 9.36
C ILE A 573 6.21 24.38 10.41
N ASN A 574 5.99 23.89 11.63
CA ASN A 574 6.95 24.03 12.72
C ASN A 574 8.13 23.08 12.53
N CYS A 575 9.32 23.59 12.26
CA CYS A 575 10.49 22.78 11.93
C CYS A 575 11.37 22.42 13.14
N ASN A 576 10.91 22.68 14.36
CA ASN A 576 11.67 22.46 15.59
C ASN A 576 11.40 21.07 16.19
N ASP A 577 12.41 20.45 16.77
CA ASP A 577 12.24 19.18 17.51
C ASP A 577 11.77 19.39 18.96
N PHE A 578 12.11 20.53 19.58
CA PHE A 578 11.87 20.81 21.01
C PHE A 578 10.54 21.53 21.30
N LEU A 579 9.85 22.01 20.27
CA LEU A 579 8.52 22.60 20.34
C LEU A 579 7.56 21.66 19.62
N GLU A 580 7.17 20.54 20.22
CA GLU A 580 6.35 19.49 19.57
C GLU A 580 4.88 19.89 19.27
N LYS A 581 4.62 21.15 18.90
CA LYS A 581 3.34 21.55 18.30
C LYS A 581 3.39 21.30 16.80
N TYR A 582 2.90 20.14 16.39
CA TYR A 582 2.69 19.82 14.99
C TYR A 582 1.59 20.69 14.38
N SER A 583 1.64 20.92 13.07
CA SER A 583 0.63 21.72 12.36
C SER A 583 -0.25 20.83 11.49
N SER A 584 -1.34 21.43 10.98
CA SER A 584 -2.20 20.80 9.98
C SER A 584 -1.58 20.75 8.58
N TYR A 585 -0.29 21.04 8.44
CA TYR A 585 0.42 21.14 7.16
C TYR A 585 1.60 20.17 7.04
N ASP A 586 1.81 19.34 8.06
CA ASP A 586 2.85 18.32 8.09
C ASP A 586 2.35 16.97 8.64
N HIS A 587 1.08 16.66 8.41
CA HIS A 587 0.42 15.48 8.97
C HIS A 587 1.05 14.19 8.44
N GLY A 588 1.34 13.23 9.32
CA GLY A 588 1.97 11.97 8.93
C GLY A 588 3.46 12.06 8.58
N SER A 589 4.10 13.20 8.91
CA SER A 589 5.52 13.42 8.67
C SER A 589 6.38 12.83 9.82
N VAL A 590 7.49 13.49 10.16
CA VAL A 590 8.52 12.99 11.07
C VAL A 590 8.41 13.65 12.45
N LYS A 591 8.76 12.91 13.50
CA LYS A 591 8.82 13.44 14.88
C LYS A 591 10.13 14.17 15.17
N THR A 592 11.26 13.60 14.74
CA THR A 592 12.61 14.08 15.07
C THR A 592 13.38 14.50 13.82
N ASN A 593 14.52 15.18 14.00
CA ASN A 593 15.38 15.67 12.93
C ASN A 593 14.67 16.60 11.93
N ARG A 594 13.65 17.31 12.40
CA ARG A 594 12.86 18.25 11.60
C ARG A 594 13.72 19.38 11.03
N PRO A 595 14.70 19.97 11.75
CA PRO A 595 15.57 21.00 11.17
C PRO A 595 16.43 20.48 10.00
N VAL A 596 16.80 19.19 10.01
CA VAL A 596 17.55 18.55 8.92
C VAL A 596 16.63 18.37 7.71
N LEU A 597 15.48 17.72 7.91
CA LEU A 597 14.53 17.46 6.83
C LEU A 597 14.03 18.76 6.17
N TYR A 598 13.45 19.66 6.96
CA TYR A 598 12.81 20.87 6.43
C TYR A 598 13.83 21.94 6.04
N GLY A 599 14.83 22.18 6.90
CA GLY A 599 15.79 23.25 6.71
C GLY A 599 16.90 22.90 5.72
N GLN A 600 17.49 21.71 5.82
CA GLN A 600 18.61 21.32 4.96
C GLN A 600 18.09 20.67 3.67
N TRP A 601 17.28 19.63 3.76
CA TRP A 601 16.94 18.85 2.57
C TRP A 601 15.97 19.60 1.65
N LEU A 602 14.90 20.18 2.22
CA LEU A 602 13.86 20.87 1.43
C LEU A 602 14.19 22.33 1.14
N ALA A 603 14.41 23.16 2.17
CA ALA A 603 14.56 24.61 1.99
C ALA A 603 15.85 25.01 1.26
N GLN A 604 16.92 24.22 1.36
CA GLN A 604 18.16 24.46 0.60
C GLN A 604 18.23 23.70 -0.73
N ASN A 605 17.14 23.02 -1.11
CA ASN A 605 17.01 22.36 -2.41
C ASN A 605 18.08 21.29 -2.68
N GLU A 606 18.39 20.49 -1.66
CA GLU A 606 19.36 19.40 -1.80
C GLU A 606 18.83 18.25 -2.67
N PHE A 607 17.50 18.15 -2.79
CA PHE A 607 16.81 17.26 -3.71
C PHE A 607 16.05 18.04 -4.78
N THR A 608 15.99 17.50 -5.99
CA THR A 608 15.16 18.03 -7.07
C THR A 608 13.70 17.64 -6.87
N TYR A 609 13.47 16.38 -6.48
CA TYR A 609 12.17 15.82 -6.17
C TYR A 609 12.22 15.08 -4.84
N THR A 610 11.14 15.17 -4.06
CA THR A 610 10.83 14.17 -3.05
C THR A 610 9.53 13.49 -3.44
N LEU A 611 9.48 12.16 -3.32
CA LEU A 611 8.34 11.32 -3.66
C LEU A 611 7.88 10.62 -2.38
N SER A 612 6.64 10.87 -1.94
CA SER A 612 6.12 10.32 -0.69
C SER A 612 4.67 9.89 -0.72
N GLY A 613 4.23 9.22 0.35
CA GLY A 613 2.91 8.59 0.50
C GLY A 613 2.14 9.02 1.74
N HIS A 614 1.49 8.08 2.40
CA HIS A 614 0.93 8.11 3.76
C HIS A 614 -0.33 8.95 3.97
N SER A 615 -0.51 10.04 3.23
CA SER A 615 -1.69 10.90 3.39
C SER A 615 -2.87 10.54 2.52
N HIS A 616 -2.63 9.67 1.54
CA HIS A 616 -3.55 9.30 0.46
C HIS A 616 -3.98 10.49 -0.40
N ARG A 617 -3.40 11.69 -0.22
CA ARG A 617 -3.81 12.91 -0.90
C ARG A 617 -2.74 13.36 -1.88
N ALA A 618 -3.08 13.35 -3.17
CA ALA A 618 -2.20 13.87 -4.21
C ALA A 618 -1.97 15.38 -4.03
N GLY A 619 -0.70 15.76 -3.93
CA GLY A 619 -0.30 17.15 -3.77
C GLY A 619 1.14 17.39 -4.19
N LEU A 620 1.38 18.51 -4.86
CA LEU A 620 2.70 18.99 -5.23
C LEU A 620 3.00 20.27 -4.45
N TYR A 621 3.96 20.20 -3.53
CA TYR A 621 4.26 21.25 -2.58
C TYR A 621 5.61 21.92 -2.86
N ARG A 622 5.68 23.21 -2.54
CA ARG A 622 6.93 23.99 -2.51
C ARG A 622 7.09 24.74 -1.20
N CYS A 623 8.35 24.89 -0.81
CA CYS A 623 8.76 25.88 0.18
C CYS A 623 8.67 27.30 -0.42
N LEU A 624 7.95 28.18 0.28
CA LEU A 624 7.87 29.62 -0.02
C LEU A 624 8.94 30.40 0.74
N ASN A 625 9.08 30.11 2.02
CA ASN A 625 10.04 30.74 2.93
C ASN A 625 10.45 29.76 4.03
N TYR A 626 11.66 29.94 4.56
CA TYR A 626 12.15 29.25 5.75
C TYR A 626 12.71 30.30 6.72
N ASP A 627 12.01 30.53 7.83
CA ASP A 627 12.46 31.42 8.89
C ASP A 627 13.32 30.63 9.88
N ASP A 628 14.55 31.09 10.10
CA ASP A 628 15.48 30.61 11.11
C ASP A 628 15.93 31.81 11.94
N ASN A 629 15.08 32.20 12.91
CA ASN A 629 15.36 33.37 13.72
C ASN A 629 16.31 33.07 14.89
N LEU A 630 17.00 34.11 15.36
CA LEU A 630 17.99 34.07 16.43
C LEU A 630 17.46 33.53 17.78
N ILE A 631 16.14 33.46 17.94
CA ILE A 631 15.46 32.96 19.14
C ILE A 631 15.21 31.44 19.06
N GLY A 632 15.72 30.78 18.01
CA GLY A 632 15.70 29.34 17.83
C GLY A 632 14.39 28.77 17.28
N ARG A 633 13.45 29.61 16.82
CA ARG A 633 12.20 29.14 16.22
C ARG A 633 12.35 29.01 14.71
N LYS A 634 12.26 27.77 14.23
CA LYS A 634 12.31 27.42 12.80
C LYS A 634 10.93 27.14 12.23
N TYR A 635 10.52 27.86 11.19
CA TYR A 635 9.25 27.65 10.50
C TYR A 635 9.43 27.62 8.98
N MET A 636 8.66 26.78 8.31
CA MET A 636 8.63 26.71 6.86
C MET A 636 7.22 27.04 6.36
N THR A 637 7.12 28.03 5.48
CA THR A 637 5.87 28.35 4.78
C THR A 637 5.80 27.56 3.48
N THR A 638 4.66 26.95 3.21
CA THR A 638 4.44 26.06 2.06
C THR A 638 3.18 26.43 1.29
N LEU A 639 3.12 25.99 0.03
CA LEU A 639 1.92 26.06 -0.80
C LEU A 639 1.81 24.76 -1.59
N GLY A 640 0.62 24.17 -1.54
CA GLY A 640 0.25 22.99 -2.31
C GLY A 640 -0.39 23.34 -3.64
N HIS A 641 -0.22 22.45 -4.60
CA HIS A 641 -0.86 22.51 -5.91
C HIS A 641 -1.32 21.11 -6.31
N TYR A 642 -2.43 21.02 -7.03
CA TYR A 642 -2.80 19.77 -7.67
C TYR A 642 -1.74 19.43 -8.74
N PRO A 643 -1.21 18.18 -8.80
CA PRO A 643 -0.04 17.86 -9.63
C PRO A 643 -0.19 18.19 -11.13
N GLU A 644 -1.41 18.13 -11.67
CA GLU A 644 -1.69 18.36 -13.09
C GLU A 644 -2.10 19.80 -13.42
N ASN A 645 -1.96 20.74 -12.48
CA ASN A 645 -2.40 22.11 -12.69
C ASN A 645 -1.58 22.80 -13.79
N GLU A 646 -2.23 23.15 -14.91
CA GLU A 646 -1.61 23.77 -16.09
C GLU A 646 -1.01 25.16 -15.82
N ASN A 647 -1.48 25.85 -14.76
CA ASN A 647 -0.98 27.17 -14.36
C ASN A 647 0.35 27.11 -13.59
N LEU A 648 0.94 25.93 -13.42
CA LEU A 648 2.27 25.74 -12.85
C LEU A 648 3.34 26.16 -13.87
N GLN A 649 3.43 27.46 -14.16
CA GLN A 649 4.51 27.98 -14.99
C GLN A 649 5.86 27.51 -14.44
N GLN A 650 6.70 26.92 -15.29
CA GLN A 650 8.01 26.36 -14.94
C GLN A 650 8.86 27.31 -14.07
N ALA A 651 8.65 28.63 -14.20
CA ALA A 651 9.30 29.67 -13.40
C ALA A 651 9.12 29.50 -11.87
N HIS A 652 7.95 29.05 -11.39
CA HIS A 652 7.68 28.93 -9.95
C HIS A 652 8.45 27.81 -9.26
N TRP A 653 8.98 26.86 -10.04
CA TRP A 653 9.67 25.65 -9.55
C TRP A 653 11.17 25.66 -9.84
N ARG A 654 11.67 26.66 -10.58
CA ARG A 654 13.07 26.69 -10.99
C ARG A 654 13.99 26.76 -9.78
N GLY A 655 14.88 25.77 -9.66
CA GLY A 655 15.85 25.67 -8.56
C GLY A 655 15.24 25.33 -7.20
N ARG A 656 13.97 24.89 -7.16
CA ARG A 656 13.27 24.51 -5.91
C ARG A 656 12.99 23.01 -5.86
N THR A 657 13.05 22.43 -4.66
CA THR A 657 12.56 21.07 -4.40
C THR A 657 11.08 20.97 -4.74
N LYS A 658 10.71 19.96 -5.52
CA LYS A 658 9.33 19.56 -5.78
C LYS A 658 8.96 18.43 -4.83
N ALA A 659 8.21 18.74 -3.77
CA ALA A 659 7.76 17.73 -2.81
C ALA A 659 6.42 17.15 -3.28
N LEU A 660 6.46 15.96 -3.87
CA LEU A 660 5.29 15.25 -4.39
C LEU A 660 4.81 14.23 -3.37
N VAL A 661 3.54 14.33 -3.02
CA VAL A 661 2.81 13.28 -2.31
C VAL A 661 1.90 12.62 -3.34
N SER A 662 2.04 11.30 -3.50
CA SER A 662 1.16 10.55 -4.39
C SER A 662 -0.23 10.43 -3.79
N ALA A 663 -1.23 10.25 -4.65
CA ALA A 663 -2.48 9.66 -4.20
C ALA A 663 -2.25 8.19 -3.80
N SER A 664 -3.24 7.61 -3.14
CA SER A 664 -3.27 6.18 -2.90
C SER A 664 -3.43 5.39 -4.21
N ALA A 665 -2.63 4.33 -4.36
CA ALA A 665 -2.68 3.42 -5.50
C ALA A 665 -3.69 2.26 -5.32
N GLY A 666 -4.33 2.15 -4.15
CA GLY A 666 -5.33 1.12 -3.85
C GLY A 666 -6.66 1.71 -3.37
N PRO A 667 -6.72 2.18 -2.11
CA PRO A 667 -7.84 2.94 -1.55
C PRO A 667 -8.32 4.13 -2.40
N ILE A 668 -9.60 4.50 -2.25
CA ILE A 668 -10.11 5.79 -2.74
C ILE A 668 -9.45 6.94 -1.96
N PRO A 669 -8.65 7.80 -2.61
CA PRO A 669 -8.05 8.94 -1.94
C PRO A 669 -9.07 10.04 -1.65
N LYS A 670 -8.89 10.74 -0.53
CA LYS A 670 -9.53 12.04 -0.28
C LYS A 670 -8.76 13.16 -0.99
N GLN A 671 -9.50 14.11 -1.53
CA GLN A 671 -8.96 15.30 -2.18
C GLN A 671 -9.81 16.53 -1.84
N ASN A 672 -9.16 17.59 -1.41
CA ASN A 672 -9.79 18.85 -1.05
C ASN A 672 -9.05 20.00 -1.73
N LEU A 673 -9.57 20.49 -2.84
CA LEU A 673 -8.89 21.52 -3.62
C LEU A 673 -9.16 22.91 -3.05
N HIS A 674 -10.42 23.21 -2.76
CA HIS A 674 -10.93 24.55 -2.43
C HIS A 674 -11.94 24.58 -1.27
N GLY A 675 -12.08 23.49 -0.51
CA GLY A 675 -13.06 23.35 0.56
C GLY A 675 -14.40 22.74 0.11
N GLU A 676 -14.48 22.21 -1.11
CA GLU A 676 -15.65 21.48 -1.60
C GLU A 676 -15.98 20.26 -0.72
N MET A 677 -17.26 19.88 -0.70
CA MET A 677 -17.79 18.77 0.10
C MET A 677 -17.38 18.84 1.58
N SER A 678 -17.15 20.06 2.10
CA SER A 678 -16.65 20.30 3.46
C SER A 678 -15.39 19.50 3.78
N GLY A 679 -14.47 19.41 2.81
CA GLY A 679 -13.21 18.67 2.91
C GLY A 679 -13.32 17.16 2.71
N GLN A 680 -14.48 16.63 2.33
CA GLN A 680 -14.72 15.21 2.07
C GLN A 680 -14.69 14.86 0.57
N GLY A 681 -14.05 15.71 -0.24
CA GLY A 681 -13.85 15.40 -1.65
C GLY A 681 -12.99 14.16 -1.84
N MET A 682 -13.14 13.51 -2.98
CA MET A 682 -12.54 12.22 -3.33
C MET A 682 -12.03 12.25 -4.78
N GLU A 683 -11.05 11.40 -5.05
CA GLU A 683 -10.51 11.18 -6.38
C GLU A 683 -10.33 9.68 -6.66
N TYR A 684 -9.97 9.33 -7.90
CA TYR A 684 -9.58 7.98 -8.25
C TYR A 684 -8.30 7.58 -7.52
N PRO A 685 -8.17 6.31 -7.11
CA PRO A 685 -6.87 5.71 -6.84
C PRO A 685 -5.94 5.97 -8.03
N SER A 686 -4.72 6.44 -7.76
CA SER A 686 -3.80 6.84 -8.82
C SER A 686 -2.34 6.78 -8.40
N GLY A 687 -1.47 6.65 -9.41
CA GLY A 687 -0.03 6.84 -9.27
C GLY A 687 0.43 8.10 -9.98
N SER A 688 1.64 8.55 -9.67
CA SER A 688 2.26 9.71 -10.31
C SER A 688 3.21 9.29 -11.42
N LYS A 689 3.06 9.85 -12.63
CA LYS A 689 4.07 9.78 -13.69
C LYS A 689 4.94 11.03 -13.64
N VAL A 690 6.24 10.83 -13.49
CA VAL A 690 7.23 11.91 -13.36
C VAL A 690 8.17 11.86 -14.57
N ILE A 691 7.96 12.77 -15.51
CA ILE A 691 8.81 12.97 -16.69
C ILE A 691 9.96 13.88 -16.28
N LEU A 692 11.18 13.37 -16.40
CA LEU A 692 12.42 14.00 -15.96
C LEU A 692 13.33 14.40 -17.12
N ASN A 693 13.22 13.69 -18.24
CA ASN A 693 13.90 14.03 -19.49
C ASN A 693 13.09 15.04 -20.30
N GLY A 694 13.75 16.05 -20.86
CA GLY A 694 13.10 17.06 -21.69
C GLY A 694 12.23 18.02 -20.87
N GLU A 695 11.00 18.26 -21.31
CA GLU A 695 10.04 19.08 -20.56
C GLU A 695 9.54 18.33 -19.33
N GLN A 696 10.03 18.74 -18.16
CA GLN A 696 9.66 18.09 -16.90
C GLN A 696 8.16 18.26 -16.61
N LYS A 697 7.47 17.16 -16.38
CA LYS A 697 6.03 17.13 -16.17
C LYS A 697 5.65 16.06 -15.14
N ILE A 698 4.65 16.37 -14.32
CA ILE A 698 3.99 15.41 -13.43
C ILE A 698 2.55 15.25 -13.90
N THR A 699 2.08 14.01 -14.04
CA THR A 699 0.68 13.67 -14.35
C THR A 699 0.20 12.54 -13.45
N LEU A 700 -1.11 12.43 -13.23
CA LEU A 700 -1.69 11.31 -12.48
C LEU A 700 -2.19 10.22 -13.44
N VAL A 701 -1.79 8.99 -13.18
CA VAL A 701 -2.31 7.79 -13.84
C VAL A 701 -3.39 7.22 -12.94
N LYS A 702 -4.66 7.36 -13.35
CA LYS A 702 -5.84 6.97 -12.57
C LYS A 702 -6.20 5.52 -12.82
N SER A 703 -6.67 4.80 -11.79
CA SER A 703 -7.18 3.43 -11.94
C SER A 703 -8.31 3.40 -12.96
N GLY A 704 -8.24 2.42 -13.87
CA GLY A 704 -9.28 2.13 -14.85
C GLY A 704 -10.40 1.24 -14.31
N CYS A 705 -10.32 0.77 -13.05
CA CYS A 705 -11.36 -0.09 -12.48
C CYS A 705 -12.68 0.67 -12.28
N ALA A 706 -13.79 0.08 -12.69
CA ALA A 706 -15.10 0.73 -12.61
C ALA A 706 -15.53 1.06 -11.16
N THR A 707 -15.21 0.17 -10.22
CA THR A 707 -15.48 0.35 -8.78
C THR A 707 -14.57 1.37 -8.10
N ALA A 708 -13.49 1.78 -8.77
CA ALA A 708 -12.55 2.80 -8.29
C ALA A 708 -13.00 4.24 -8.56
N ARG A 709 -14.10 4.42 -9.32
CA ARG A 709 -14.68 5.74 -9.56
C ARG A 709 -15.46 6.22 -8.32
N PRO A 710 -15.08 7.33 -7.66
CA PRO A 710 -15.75 7.80 -6.46
C PRO A 710 -17.25 8.01 -6.67
N ARG A 711 -18.07 7.55 -5.72
CA ARG A 711 -19.53 7.74 -5.75
C ARG A 711 -19.93 8.99 -4.98
N PHE A 712 -20.77 9.84 -5.57
CA PHE A 712 -21.21 11.06 -4.89
C PHE A 712 -22.04 10.74 -3.63
N ALA A 713 -22.78 9.62 -3.65
CA ALA A 713 -23.48 9.09 -2.48
C ALA A 713 -22.57 8.89 -1.25
N VAL A 714 -21.31 8.48 -1.46
CA VAL A 714 -20.34 8.32 -0.36
C VAL A 714 -19.95 9.69 0.21
N ALA A 715 -19.75 10.69 -0.65
CA ALA A 715 -19.45 12.06 -0.20
C ALA A 715 -20.61 12.62 0.65
N CYS A 716 -21.86 12.43 0.19
CA CYS A 716 -23.05 12.82 0.93
C CYS A 716 -23.11 12.15 2.31
N ASP A 717 -22.84 10.85 2.38
CA ASP A 717 -22.85 10.11 3.66
C ASP A 717 -21.80 10.63 4.64
N TYR A 718 -20.60 10.95 4.15
CA TYR A 718 -19.54 11.55 4.96
C TYR A 718 -19.89 12.97 5.42
N ILE A 719 -20.47 13.82 4.56
CA ILE A 719 -20.95 15.14 4.97
C ILE A 719 -22.01 15.00 6.08
N ASP A 720 -22.96 14.07 5.89
CA ASP A 720 -24.07 13.87 6.82
C ASP A 720 -23.59 13.39 8.19
N ILE A 721 -22.71 12.39 8.22
CA ILE A 721 -22.22 11.77 9.46
C ILE A 721 -21.12 12.59 10.15
N MET A 722 -20.19 13.16 9.38
CA MET A 722 -18.99 13.81 9.93
C MET A 722 -19.15 15.31 10.12
N ASN A 723 -19.98 15.97 9.31
CA ASN A 723 -20.12 17.43 9.30
C ASN A 723 -21.50 17.91 9.77
N GLY A 724 -22.21 17.09 10.53
CA GLY A 724 -23.47 17.48 11.19
C GLY A 724 -24.64 17.69 10.23
N GLY A 725 -24.85 16.74 9.32
CA GLY A 725 -26.03 16.70 8.44
C GLY A 725 -25.80 17.22 7.02
N PHE A 726 -26.34 16.51 6.02
CA PHE A 726 -26.41 16.96 4.62
C PHE A 726 -27.59 17.93 4.40
N TRP A 727 -28.65 17.79 5.19
CA TRP A 727 -29.81 18.67 5.20
C TRP A 727 -30.05 19.22 6.61
N GLU A 728 -30.58 20.44 6.69
CA GLU A 728 -31.00 21.05 7.96
C GLU A 728 -32.27 20.39 8.49
N TYR A 729 -33.23 20.15 7.60
CA TYR A 729 -34.45 19.42 7.90
C TYR A 729 -35.06 18.82 6.64
N PHE A 730 -35.84 17.76 6.85
CA PHE A 730 -36.73 17.16 5.87
C PHE A 730 -38.07 16.94 6.57
N ARG A 731 -39.06 17.82 6.35
CA ARG A 731 -40.27 17.88 7.19
C ARG A 731 -41.54 17.96 6.36
N SER A 732 -42.65 17.47 6.91
CA SER A 732 -43.98 17.66 6.30
C SER A 732 -44.41 19.13 6.38
N THR A 733 -44.95 19.69 5.30
CA THR A 733 -45.44 21.08 5.24
C THR A 733 -46.93 21.23 5.56
N GLY A 734 -47.66 20.12 5.71
CA GLY A 734 -49.09 20.06 6.04
C GLY A 734 -49.64 18.63 5.91
N ASP A 735 -50.96 18.48 5.75
CA ASP A 735 -51.66 17.18 5.64
C ASP A 735 -51.59 16.55 4.22
N ASN A 736 -50.92 17.19 3.25
CA ASN A 736 -51.06 16.88 1.82
C ASN A 736 -49.76 16.37 1.17
N SER A 737 -49.25 15.17 1.52
CA SER A 737 -48.12 14.47 0.84
C SER A 737 -46.88 15.31 0.46
N GLU A 738 -46.74 16.53 0.99
CA GLU A 738 -45.76 17.55 0.60
C GLU A 738 -44.75 17.69 1.73
N PHE A 739 -43.48 17.65 1.35
CA PHE A 739 -42.36 17.75 2.26
C PHE A 739 -41.41 18.84 1.82
N GLU A 740 -40.87 19.56 2.79
CA GLU A 740 -39.82 20.55 2.61
C GLU A 740 -38.48 19.93 3.01
N LEU A 741 -37.55 19.85 2.05
CA LEU A 741 -36.17 19.43 2.22
C LEU A 741 -35.26 20.64 2.07
N LYS A 742 -34.59 21.04 3.15
CA LYS A 742 -33.59 22.11 3.12
C LYS A 742 -32.18 21.52 3.14
N ILE A 743 -31.54 21.48 1.97
CA ILE A 743 -30.16 20.99 1.81
C ILE A 743 -29.17 22.06 2.31
N CYS A 744 -28.07 21.62 2.94
CA CYS A 744 -26.94 22.47 3.29
C CYS A 744 -26.03 22.67 2.06
N TRP A 745 -26.48 23.49 1.11
CA TRP A 745 -25.82 23.71 -0.18
C TRP A 745 -24.34 24.13 -0.04
N GLU A 746 -24.04 24.94 0.95
CA GLU A 746 -22.69 25.42 1.29
C GLU A 746 -21.74 24.30 1.69
N LYS A 747 -22.26 23.20 2.24
CA LYS A 747 -21.46 22.01 2.59
C LYS A 747 -21.09 21.17 1.38
N ILE A 748 -21.88 21.24 0.30
CA ILE A 748 -21.59 20.59 -0.97
C ILE A 748 -20.52 21.38 -1.72
N HIS A 749 -20.73 22.69 -1.86
CA HIS A 749 -19.74 23.60 -2.42
C HIS A 749 -19.93 25.02 -1.85
N PRO A 750 -18.87 25.72 -1.40
CA PRO A 750 -18.99 27.06 -0.82
C PRO A 750 -19.63 28.11 -1.75
N ARG A 751 -19.63 27.83 -3.05
CA ARG A 751 -20.25 28.65 -4.10
C ARG A 751 -21.17 27.80 -4.96
N PHE A 752 -22.07 27.04 -4.33
CA PHE A 752 -23.02 26.21 -5.07
C PHE A 752 -23.93 27.10 -5.93
N PRO A 753 -24.10 26.83 -7.23
CA PRO A 753 -24.86 27.71 -8.12
C PRO A 753 -26.37 27.64 -7.83
N GLU A 754 -26.96 28.78 -7.44
CA GLU A 754 -28.38 28.89 -7.07
C GLU A 754 -29.32 28.44 -8.20
N ASP A 755 -28.99 28.76 -9.46
CA ASP A 755 -29.80 28.39 -10.64
C ASP A 755 -29.83 26.86 -10.91
N LYS A 756 -29.02 26.09 -10.18
CA LYS A 756 -28.91 24.63 -10.30
C LYS A 756 -29.61 23.87 -9.18
N MET A 757 -29.94 24.53 -8.07
CA MET A 757 -30.49 23.88 -6.87
C MET A 757 -31.74 23.05 -7.17
N GLU A 758 -32.68 23.59 -7.96
CA GLU A 758 -33.94 22.91 -8.30
C GLU A 758 -33.74 21.62 -9.12
N LYS A 759 -32.67 21.55 -9.94
CA LYS A 759 -32.44 20.40 -10.85
C LYS A 759 -31.43 19.41 -10.32
N PHE A 760 -30.75 19.75 -9.22
CA PHE A 760 -29.65 18.96 -8.68
C PHE A 760 -30.12 17.62 -8.09
N VAL A 761 -31.23 17.62 -7.36
CA VAL A 761 -31.88 16.38 -6.92
C VAL A 761 -32.70 15.85 -8.09
N GLU A 762 -32.44 14.62 -8.52
CA GLU A 762 -33.15 14.00 -9.63
C GLU A 762 -34.40 13.26 -9.15
N ASN A 763 -34.26 12.46 -8.09
CA ASN A 763 -35.36 11.73 -7.49
C ASN A 763 -35.13 11.52 -6.00
N VAL A 764 -36.22 11.40 -5.24
CA VAL A 764 -36.24 10.95 -3.85
C VAL A 764 -37.30 9.86 -3.73
N THR A 765 -36.88 8.68 -3.29
CA THR A 765 -37.76 7.52 -3.10
C THR A 765 -37.75 7.12 -1.64
N LEU A 766 -38.92 6.87 -1.06
CA LEU A 766 -39.06 6.29 0.28
C LEU A 766 -39.44 4.82 0.16
N CYS A 767 -38.69 3.96 0.83
CA CYS A 767 -38.92 2.51 0.86
C CYS A 767 -39.32 2.09 2.27
N LEU A 768 -40.54 1.58 2.44
CA LEU A 768 -41.06 1.03 3.69
C LEU A 768 -40.84 -0.49 3.63
N VAL A 769 -39.84 -0.98 4.36
CA VAL A 769 -39.43 -2.37 4.33
C VAL A 769 -40.14 -3.12 5.46
N GLY A 770 -41.10 -3.97 5.10
CA GLY A 770 -41.76 -4.92 5.99
C GLY A 770 -41.08 -6.28 6.03
N ASP A 771 -41.65 -7.19 6.83
CA ASP A 771 -41.14 -8.56 6.96
C ASP A 771 -41.35 -9.41 5.69
N GLU A 772 -42.39 -9.12 4.89
CA GLU A 772 -42.73 -9.86 3.68
C GLU A 772 -42.72 -9.02 2.38
N VAL A 773 -43.02 -7.73 2.47
CA VAL A 773 -43.17 -6.83 1.32
C VAL A 773 -42.47 -5.49 1.59
N THR A 774 -41.83 -4.95 0.55
CA THR A 774 -41.30 -3.59 0.56
C THR A 774 -42.19 -2.69 -0.30
N THR A 775 -42.76 -1.63 0.31
CA THR A 775 -43.54 -0.60 -0.40
C THR A 775 -42.61 0.53 -0.83
N VAL A 776 -42.69 0.93 -2.11
CA VAL A 776 -41.86 1.98 -2.71
C VAL A 776 -42.73 3.19 -3.04
N ILE A 777 -42.34 4.36 -2.55
CA ILE A 777 -43.07 5.63 -2.73
C ILE A 777 -42.13 6.64 -3.38
N ASP A 778 -42.35 6.91 -4.67
CA ASP A 778 -41.57 7.87 -5.44
C ASP A 778 -42.09 9.30 -5.28
N MET A 779 -41.17 10.26 -5.44
CA MET A 779 -41.49 11.67 -5.62
C MET A 779 -42.17 11.89 -6.99
N ASN A 780 -43.35 12.50 -6.98
CA ASN A 780 -44.08 12.90 -8.19
C ASN A 780 -43.60 14.24 -8.76
N SER A 781 -43.30 15.22 -7.90
CA SER A 781 -42.87 16.55 -8.34
C SER A 781 -41.99 17.23 -7.30
N MET A 782 -41.16 18.16 -7.77
CA MET A 782 -40.28 18.99 -6.95
C MET A 782 -40.35 20.45 -7.41
N LYS A 783 -40.35 21.38 -6.46
CA LYS A 783 -40.26 22.83 -6.73
C LYS A 783 -39.30 23.51 -5.75
N LEU A 784 -38.49 24.43 -6.23
CA LEU A 784 -37.64 25.26 -5.35
C LEU A 784 -38.42 26.48 -4.83
N ARG A 785 -38.38 26.74 -3.52
CA ARG A 785 -38.84 28.01 -2.92
C ARG A 785 -37.79 28.52 -1.93
N GLY A 786 -37.13 29.63 -2.28
CA GLY A 786 -35.94 30.07 -1.54
C GLY A 786 -34.82 29.04 -1.72
N GLU A 787 -34.29 28.53 -0.62
CA GLU A 787 -33.24 27.49 -0.60
C GLU A 787 -33.78 26.07 -0.34
N SER A 788 -35.11 25.94 -0.14
CA SER A 788 -35.76 24.67 0.20
C SER A 788 -36.44 24.03 -1.02
N LEU A 789 -36.31 22.71 -1.13
CA LEU A 789 -37.00 21.89 -2.13
C LEU A 789 -38.32 21.39 -1.54
N PHE A 790 -39.42 21.64 -2.25
CA PHE A 790 -40.76 21.16 -1.91
C PHE A 790 -41.07 19.94 -2.76
N LEU A 791 -41.10 18.77 -2.13
CA LEU A 791 -41.29 17.45 -2.73
C LEU A 791 -42.73 17.01 -2.51
N THR A 792 -43.42 16.54 -3.55
CA THR A 792 -44.73 15.89 -3.44
C THR A 792 -44.59 14.42 -3.79
N PHE A 793 -45.00 13.52 -2.91
CA PHE A 793 -44.91 12.07 -3.12
C PHE A 793 -46.14 11.50 -3.85
N SER A 794 -45.97 10.33 -4.44
CA SER A 794 -46.98 9.60 -5.21
C SER A 794 -48.18 9.10 -4.39
N SER A 795 -47.97 8.88 -3.10
CA SER A 795 -49.00 8.46 -2.14
C SER A 795 -49.04 9.38 -0.92
N ASP A 796 -50.10 9.25 -0.12
CA ASP A 796 -50.13 9.85 1.21
C ASP A 796 -49.21 9.07 2.15
N LEU A 797 -47.99 9.58 2.33
CA LEU A 797 -46.98 8.98 3.20
C LEU A 797 -47.52 8.73 4.61
N LYS A 798 -48.42 9.59 5.11
CA LYS A 798 -49.02 9.40 6.42
C LYS A 798 -49.87 8.14 6.47
N SER A 799 -50.77 7.99 5.51
CA SER A 799 -51.58 6.78 5.36
C SER A 799 -50.71 5.53 5.17
N GLU A 800 -49.66 5.59 4.35
CA GLU A 800 -48.76 4.45 4.12
C GLU A 800 -47.98 4.06 5.38
N VAL A 801 -47.44 5.03 6.11
CA VAL A 801 -46.73 4.80 7.38
C VAL A 801 -47.68 4.31 8.47
N GLU A 802 -48.93 4.78 8.53
CA GLU A 802 -49.94 4.29 9.48
C GLU A 802 -50.41 2.87 9.13
N PHE A 803 -50.61 2.58 7.84
CA PHE A 803 -51.05 1.28 7.34
C PHE A 803 -49.97 0.20 7.51
N HIS A 804 -48.73 0.52 7.14
CA HIS A 804 -47.61 -0.40 7.23
C HIS A 804 -46.85 -0.30 8.57
N GLY A 805 -47.10 0.70 9.42
CA GLY A 805 -46.32 0.96 10.65
C GLY A 805 -46.42 -0.11 11.72
N ASN A 806 -47.41 -1.00 11.64
CA ASN A 806 -47.52 -2.19 12.50
C ASN A 806 -46.78 -3.42 11.94
N SER A 807 -46.33 -3.39 10.68
CA SER A 807 -45.68 -4.50 9.96
C SER A 807 -44.34 -4.13 9.30
N SER A 808 -43.92 -2.86 9.36
CA SER A 808 -42.69 -2.33 8.78
C SER A 808 -41.54 -2.43 9.76
N GLY A 809 -40.47 -3.14 9.39
CA GLY A 809 -39.24 -3.23 10.19
C GLY A 809 -38.34 -1.99 10.06
N ALA A 810 -38.34 -1.32 8.90
CA ALA A 810 -37.47 -0.18 8.64
C ALA A 810 -37.99 0.75 7.52
N ILE A 811 -37.55 2.02 7.52
CA ILE A 811 -37.78 2.98 6.43
C ILE A 811 -36.43 3.43 5.87
N PHE A 812 -36.33 3.47 4.54
CA PHE A 812 -35.15 3.97 3.84
C PHE A 812 -35.50 5.12 2.91
N ALA A 813 -34.60 6.09 2.80
CA ALA A 813 -34.60 7.09 1.75
C ALA A 813 -33.54 6.72 0.71
N SER A 814 -33.90 6.81 -0.57
CA SER A 814 -33.00 6.64 -1.72
C SER A 814 -33.01 7.94 -2.52
N ILE A 815 -31.86 8.60 -2.61
CA ILE A 815 -31.73 9.92 -3.27
C ILE A 815 -30.80 9.79 -4.47
N ILE A 816 -31.27 10.24 -5.63
CA ILE A 816 -30.50 10.29 -6.88
C ILE A 816 -30.20 11.75 -7.21
N PHE A 817 -28.97 12.03 -7.63
CA PHE A 817 -28.48 13.37 -7.94
C PHE A 817 -28.12 13.50 -9.42
N ARG A 818 -28.36 14.68 -9.98
CA ARG A 818 -28.06 15.02 -11.37
C ARG A 818 -26.67 15.64 -11.50
N GLY A 819 -25.68 14.81 -11.83
CA GLY A 819 -24.28 15.23 -11.94
C GLY A 819 -23.99 16.32 -12.99
N SER A 820 -24.80 16.44 -14.05
CA SER A 820 -24.62 17.46 -15.10
C SER A 820 -24.68 18.89 -14.56
N GLU A 821 -25.38 19.09 -13.43
CA GLU A 821 -25.54 20.42 -12.85
C GLU A 821 -24.30 20.88 -12.09
N VAL A 822 -23.39 19.99 -11.70
CA VAL A 822 -22.21 20.30 -10.88
C VAL A 822 -20.88 19.84 -11.48
N SER A 823 -20.89 19.05 -12.56
CA SER A 823 -19.66 18.48 -13.15
C SER A 823 -18.65 19.52 -13.65
N HIS A 824 -19.09 20.77 -13.85
CA HIS A 824 -18.24 21.91 -14.22
C HIS A 824 -17.51 22.55 -13.03
N LEU A 825 -17.96 22.26 -11.80
CA LEU A 825 -17.33 22.74 -10.58
C LEU A 825 -16.06 21.93 -10.26
N PRO A 826 -14.99 22.56 -9.74
CA PRO A 826 -13.80 21.85 -9.28
C PRO A 826 -14.15 20.73 -8.27
N GLY A 827 -13.50 19.59 -8.38
CA GLY A 827 -13.70 18.43 -7.50
C GLY A 827 -14.85 17.48 -7.92
N PHE A 828 -15.82 17.92 -8.73
CA PHE A 828 -17.00 17.08 -9.04
C PHE A 828 -16.84 16.18 -10.27
N LYS A 829 -15.91 16.50 -11.19
CA LYS A 829 -15.72 15.77 -12.45
C LYS A 829 -15.37 14.29 -12.25
N ASN A 830 -14.70 13.95 -11.15
CA ASN A 830 -14.25 12.59 -10.87
C ASN A 830 -15.40 11.66 -10.42
N TYR A 831 -16.52 12.20 -9.95
CA TYR A 831 -17.59 11.41 -9.36
C TYR A 831 -18.47 10.69 -10.38
N THR A 832 -19.05 9.58 -9.97
CA THR A 832 -20.28 9.04 -10.57
C THR A 832 -21.48 9.42 -9.72
N PHE A 833 -22.56 9.78 -10.41
CA PHE A 833 -23.86 10.12 -9.83
C PHE A 833 -24.92 9.04 -10.10
N LYS A 834 -24.53 7.92 -10.72
CA LYS A 834 -25.44 6.81 -11.06
C LYS A 834 -25.89 5.99 -9.84
N SER A 835 -25.16 6.05 -8.74
CA SER A 835 -25.52 5.34 -7.51
C SER A 835 -26.42 6.24 -6.67
N ALA A 836 -27.59 5.73 -6.30
CA ALA A 836 -28.40 6.34 -5.28
C ALA A 836 -27.67 6.37 -3.92
N TRP A 837 -27.96 7.39 -3.13
CA TRP A 837 -27.59 7.46 -1.72
C TRP A 837 -28.73 6.86 -0.89
N ASN A 838 -28.51 5.64 -0.40
CA ASN A 838 -29.49 4.89 0.39
C ASN A 838 -29.18 5.03 1.88
N ILE A 839 -30.17 5.49 2.65
CA ILE A 839 -30.03 5.82 4.06
C ILE A 839 -31.22 5.26 4.83
N GLN A 840 -30.97 4.59 5.95
CA GLN A 840 -32.06 4.25 6.87
C GLN A 840 -32.49 5.49 7.65
N VAL A 841 -33.76 5.84 7.55
CA VAL A 841 -34.35 7.04 8.15
C VAL A 841 -35.39 6.67 9.20
N GLY A 842 -35.68 7.62 10.09
CA GLY A 842 -36.78 7.55 11.05
C GLY A 842 -37.71 8.75 10.91
N ILE A 843 -38.95 8.57 11.33
CA ILE A 843 -39.97 9.62 11.37
C ILE A 843 -40.17 10.05 12.83
N TYR A 844 -40.02 11.35 13.07
CA TYR A 844 -40.07 11.96 14.40
C TYR A 844 -41.06 13.12 14.43
N ASP A 845 -41.64 13.40 15.58
CA ASP A 845 -42.36 14.65 15.81
C ASP A 845 -41.39 15.85 15.97
N LEU A 846 -41.93 17.08 15.97
CA LEU A 846 -41.14 18.32 16.12
C LEU A 846 -40.30 18.41 17.41
N ILE A 847 -40.61 17.60 18.44
CA ILE A 847 -39.83 17.56 19.69
C ILE A 847 -38.91 16.33 19.75
N GLY A 848 -38.79 15.58 18.65
CA GLY A 848 -37.85 14.49 18.46
C GLY A 848 -38.29 13.14 19.04
N ARG A 849 -39.57 12.97 19.40
CA ARG A 849 -40.15 11.68 19.77
C ARG A 849 -40.41 10.87 18.50
N GLY A 850 -39.90 9.64 18.45
CA GLY A 850 -40.14 8.73 17.33
C GLY A 850 -41.61 8.30 17.28
N TYR A 851 -42.09 7.97 16.09
CA TYR A 851 -43.39 7.34 15.93
C TYR A 851 -43.36 5.92 16.55
N HIS A 852 -44.18 5.67 17.59
CA HIS A 852 -44.22 4.40 18.33
C HIS A 852 -44.83 3.29 17.47
N GLY A 853 -43.96 2.50 16.84
CA GLY A 853 -44.30 1.37 15.96
C GLY A 853 -43.03 0.69 15.43
N PHE A 854 -41.96 1.47 15.30
CA PHE A 854 -40.60 1.01 15.02
C PHE A 854 -39.87 0.74 16.35
N SER A 855 -39.07 -0.33 16.43
CA SER A 855 -38.57 -0.94 17.67
C SER A 855 -37.82 0.00 18.64
N GLU A 856 -38.53 0.79 19.44
CA GLU A 856 -38.01 1.43 20.66
C GLU A 856 -38.26 0.51 21.87
N ASN A 857 -37.63 -0.65 21.86
CA ASN A 857 -37.41 -1.42 23.10
C ASN A 857 -35.94 -1.30 23.49
N GLN A 858 -35.50 -0.12 23.92
CA GLN A 858 -34.41 0.03 24.89
C GLN A 858 -34.28 1.48 25.39
N ARG A 859 -34.11 1.60 26.71
CA ARG A 859 -34.00 2.86 27.47
C ARG A 859 -32.86 3.74 26.92
N PRO A 860 -32.98 5.08 27.01
CA PRO A 860 -31.91 5.98 26.56
C PRO A 860 -30.66 5.76 27.41
N THR A 861 -29.62 5.16 26.82
CA THR A 861 -28.27 5.21 27.38
C THR A 861 -27.70 6.60 27.13
N SER A 862 -27.44 7.31 28.23
CA SER A 862 -26.81 8.62 28.27
C SER A 862 -25.50 8.65 27.47
N GLY A 863 -25.37 9.55 26.48
CA GLY A 863 -24.03 9.80 25.91
C GLY A 863 -23.93 10.68 24.66
N THR A 864 -24.94 10.79 23.80
CA THR A 864 -24.82 11.55 22.54
C THR A 864 -25.37 12.96 22.66
N LYS A 865 -24.47 13.91 22.95
CA LYS A 865 -24.70 15.33 22.67
C LYS A 865 -24.66 15.55 21.15
N ILE A 866 -25.83 15.54 20.51
CA ILE A 866 -26.01 16.28 19.26
C ILE A 866 -26.62 17.62 19.66
N GLY A 867 -25.87 18.69 19.41
CA GLY A 867 -26.30 20.06 19.63
C GLY A 867 -27.29 20.49 18.55
N HIS A 868 -28.45 20.97 18.99
CA HIS A 868 -28.82 22.36 18.78
C HIS A 868 -29.75 22.78 19.93
N SER A 869 -29.31 23.80 20.67
CA SER A 869 -30.05 24.42 21.75
C SER A 869 -31.26 25.14 21.18
N PHE A 870 -32.43 24.50 21.15
CA PHE A 870 -33.69 25.22 21.03
C PHE A 870 -33.96 25.95 22.35
N ASN A 871 -33.87 27.26 22.29
CA ASN A 871 -34.01 28.21 23.38
C ASN A 871 -35.35 27.99 24.10
N LYS A 872 -35.32 27.42 25.32
CA LYS A 872 -36.48 27.37 26.23
C LYS A 872 -36.71 28.76 26.79
N LYS A 873 -37.46 29.60 26.07
CA LYS A 873 -38.24 30.72 26.61
C LYS A 873 -39.07 31.33 25.49
N ASN A 874 -40.29 30.81 25.33
CA ASN A 874 -41.52 31.57 25.11
C ASN A 874 -42.68 30.57 24.99
N ASN A 875 -43.34 30.33 26.12
CA ASN A 875 -44.67 29.77 26.17
C ASN A 875 -45.63 30.80 25.57
N THR A 876 -46.13 30.54 24.36
CA THR A 876 -47.51 30.78 23.89
C THR A 876 -47.54 30.70 22.37
N HIS A 877 -47.73 29.50 21.81
CA HIS A 877 -48.51 29.30 20.60
C HIS A 877 -49.00 27.85 20.54
N LYS A 878 -50.23 27.71 20.06
CA LYS A 878 -51.02 26.49 19.96
C LYS A 878 -50.23 25.35 19.33
N GLN A 879 -50.42 24.16 19.89
CA GLN A 879 -49.81 22.89 19.48
C GLN A 879 -50.13 22.56 18.01
N ASN A 880 -49.12 22.54 17.14
CA ASN A 880 -49.16 21.82 15.86
C ASN A 880 -48.82 20.34 16.14
N ILE A 881 -49.82 19.52 16.44
CA ILE A 881 -49.70 18.07 16.69
C ILE A 881 -49.71 17.28 15.36
N GLY A 882 -49.12 17.81 14.29
CA GLY A 882 -49.26 17.23 12.95
C GLY A 882 -48.02 17.27 12.04
N GLN A 883 -46.89 17.82 12.49
CA GLN A 883 -45.70 17.92 11.64
C GLN A 883 -44.67 16.82 11.96
N TRP A 884 -44.31 16.07 10.92
CA TRP A 884 -43.29 15.02 10.94
C TRP A 884 -41.97 15.53 10.39
N ILE A 885 -40.87 14.99 10.91
CA ILE A 885 -39.52 15.20 10.41
C ILE A 885 -38.91 13.85 10.09
N ILE A 886 -38.37 13.71 8.88
CA ILE A 886 -37.54 12.61 8.44
C ILE A 886 -36.08 12.96 8.77
N LEU A 887 -35.43 12.10 9.55
CA LEU A 887 -34.01 12.23 9.87
C LEU A 887 -33.35 10.87 9.68
N ARG A 888 -32.02 10.86 9.53
CA ARG A 888 -31.24 9.61 9.65
C ARG A 888 -31.65 8.88 10.94
N HIS A 889 -31.86 7.57 10.85
CA HIS A 889 -32.28 6.79 12.00
C HIS A 889 -31.21 6.83 13.10
N LYS A 890 -31.57 7.17 14.35
CA LYS A 890 -30.58 7.46 15.42
C LYS A 890 -29.66 6.28 15.75
N GLN A 891 -30.20 5.07 15.73
CA GLN A 891 -29.44 3.83 16.01
C GLN A 891 -28.97 3.17 14.72
N ASN A 892 -29.93 2.82 13.86
CA ASN A 892 -29.69 2.04 12.65
C ASN A 892 -29.35 2.85 11.39
N GLY A 893 -29.18 4.18 11.48
CA GLY A 893 -28.93 5.02 10.30
C GLY A 893 -27.49 4.98 9.80
N GLU A 894 -26.55 4.67 10.69
CA GLU A 894 -25.13 4.43 10.35
C GLU A 894 -24.79 2.94 10.47
N ILE A 895 -25.27 2.27 11.52
CA ILE A 895 -24.96 0.88 11.83
C ILE A 895 -26.19 0.02 11.48
N PRO A 896 -26.14 -0.84 10.45
CA PRO A 896 -27.23 -1.76 10.13
C PRO A 896 -27.59 -2.67 11.32
N ASP A 897 -28.87 -3.01 11.45
CA ASP A 897 -29.30 -4.05 12.40
C ASP A 897 -29.06 -5.45 11.80
N HIS A 898 -27.88 -6.02 12.11
CA HIS A 898 -27.51 -7.37 11.65
C HIS A 898 -28.42 -8.46 12.21
N LYS A 899 -29.00 -8.29 13.42
CA LYS A 899 -29.88 -9.29 14.04
C LYS A 899 -31.23 -9.33 13.32
N TRP A 900 -31.81 -8.16 13.04
CA TRP A 900 -33.03 -8.04 12.24
C TRP A 900 -32.84 -8.66 10.87
N ARG A 901 -31.72 -8.35 10.17
CA ARG A 901 -31.44 -8.93 8.85
C ARG A 901 -31.31 -10.44 8.86
N SER A 902 -30.54 -10.98 9.82
CA SER A 902 -30.35 -12.42 10.00
C SER A 902 -31.65 -13.17 10.30
N LYS A 903 -32.58 -12.51 11.01
CA LYS A 903 -33.89 -13.08 11.33
C LYS A 903 -34.86 -13.05 10.16
N ILE A 904 -35.01 -11.91 9.50
CA ILE A 904 -36.04 -11.71 8.45
C ILE A 904 -35.59 -12.29 7.10
N TRP A 905 -34.32 -12.08 6.72
CA TRP A 905 -33.76 -12.56 5.46
C TRP A 905 -32.69 -13.63 5.72
N SER A 906 -33.08 -14.67 6.43
CA SER A 906 -32.16 -15.71 6.91
C SER A 906 -31.41 -16.44 5.78
N ASP A 907 -32.01 -16.60 4.59
CA ASP A 907 -31.35 -17.26 3.46
C ASP A 907 -30.05 -16.55 3.03
N GLU A 908 -30.00 -15.23 3.13
CA GLU A 908 -28.82 -14.43 2.73
C GLU A 908 -27.97 -13.99 3.94
N TYR A 909 -28.60 -13.68 5.07
CA TYR A 909 -27.93 -13.01 6.20
C TYR A 909 -27.79 -13.87 7.46
N PHE A 910 -28.23 -15.14 7.45
CA PHE A 910 -28.09 -15.99 8.63
C PHE A 910 -26.62 -16.27 8.97
N TYR A 911 -26.27 -16.09 10.24
CA TYR A 911 -24.93 -16.34 10.77
C TYR A 911 -24.99 -17.00 12.15
N LYS A 912 -24.01 -17.86 12.42
CA LYS A 912 -23.78 -18.58 13.68
C LYS A 912 -22.59 -17.99 14.40
N LEU A 913 -22.73 -16.77 14.91
CA LEU A 913 -21.79 -16.25 15.89
C LEU A 913 -22.31 -16.69 17.26
N GLU A 914 -21.55 -17.55 17.96
CA GLU A 914 -21.80 -17.77 19.39
C GLU A 914 -21.65 -16.41 20.07
N THR A 915 -22.76 -15.73 20.32
CA THR A 915 -22.77 -14.61 21.24
C THR A 915 -22.48 -15.18 22.62
N ARG A 916 -21.20 -15.28 22.96
CA ARG A 916 -20.77 -15.26 24.37
C ARG A 916 -21.04 -13.85 24.88
N GLU A 917 -22.32 -13.54 25.07
CA GLU A 917 -22.74 -12.38 25.84
C GLU A 917 -22.09 -12.52 27.23
N LYS A 918 -21.21 -11.58 27.55
CA LYS A 918 -20.81 -11.25 28.91
C LYS A 918 -21.13 -9.78 29.16
#